data_AF-A0A5N6YTI7-F1
#
_entry.id   AF-A0A5N6YTI7-F1
#
_cell.length_a   1.000
_cell.length_b   1.000
_cell.length_c   1.000
_cell.angle_alpha   90.00
_cell.angle_beta   90.00
_cell.angle_gamma   90.00
#
_symmetry.space_group_name_H-M   'P 1'
#
loop_
_entity.id
_entity.type
_entity.pdbx_description
1 polymer ?
#
loop_
_entity_poly.entity_id
_entity_poly.type
_entity_poly.pdbx_seq_one_letter_code
_entity_poly.pdbx_strand_id
1 'polypeptide(L)'
;MRSITDFQDSGTFKWDIEASVSPYLSTDQDSLAEGSTLDQQAEVFIGHREKASEWSAERSATYKRVSLSVLNSSNQLFPDYQPHNTNVFSTIDTFESDDGESHLTKATADYFVLGWHADDDDDLLYLKEPEATRRERLDALSFALHGADAADPADEVKEWLESNQSERVLCHGAMYGVRWDYNHKPASVPADTVTSDFQANEPVAIGTTSLDALLAYVRPHQMQDAEDLLACLGPLLRAQSDSIEDRQAAQDEVQNYNFARFAGGSRYVLEIDEQNPAAPPPPQAAALLADLNASQALFDATGRQRQQLGWDLFSLWWKYSTAREAERDRQNDTYVIEVDELRGKILALNDVLQSQGQAIDRQKADILGRFQVALKEATSPAFCQQQDPTIFLGGVKSGWPLDYLDALKVRLGIHIQRDGLPELPPGDDYGFRCLPDTLQDTAELLAREFLLYRKDASKTQHDADHPPPLYHEHGRDRWNDQQPWFPLFLEWEAEYTHVDFTEWEMEERATGTGACKFRYAIQRKPLWDPHIEDRRTITGRILLLPQPVFSLQAQLERLYSSTPEEILNRYSTKDEREQLLEDVIKLPFVSAPLDGFTNHLLTLSDGSHLKPNIRHAGKQPQPLEDAYKHSVTIGIGEEEVRMMGLETDLTPYGSLVRLAHTDAAEGEKYPAFKPVTHGQFKLKKLNVIDKFGQAACVIDPRRTVEGPPPLYPCLGEYYEPQVYCGDDGGTKYPNVVDEPQSASCQFVQVPPSINQPSRLHFNFVTLDSYKNNTFWRPVTEWENPIWGWVMVNYVNYGIQFFLPDGTFYREVRVAAPNNPKGGAQAMDEWLPFDPPEMETPCQLDKLIDQFTDDGNSDEGRKYLLAFMNLVMSATVRAKSVPGAYSQCVNSLVGRPLALANAGLSLELGSDAKRGQSTFEDQESRPIPWTLLPESKDTGHSSRQYQFPVKLGDKDRSYDGLVGYFRALDDPEADNALDPATLYTPYPREDEDAEKFPTEQIQLIGDKNFPRLRAFWLDPAEYSGSDGAAKYMYDRHKHQTAHGFVVDPFSPVNAYSSILPIEPLSLPPWTWESALKSLTAFFHIGPLVVADDVPEFDPNKGLQYDYKLTDEEQTVSGHNIKLPSVAAAEWSWLQPYPNPQKVSDGAVPSATVDDDEDKTPKAYMALDIGSIDPVPTWEKGPLTAVEGFLQMKRSITVSETAT
;
A
#
# COMPACT_ATOMS: atom_id res chain seq x y z
N MET A 1 33.38 26.82 -17.02
CA MET A 1 33.64 26.49 -15.61
C MET A 1 34.71 27.42 -15.07
N ARG A 2 34.59 27.85 -13.81
CA ARG A 2 35.59 28.66 -13.08
C ARG A 2 35.74 28.11 -11.66
N SER A 3 36.97 28.12 -11.15
CA SER A 3 37.31 27.83 -9.75
C SER A 3 37.01 29.03 -8.85
N ILE A 4 36.79 28.83 -7.55
CA ILE A 4 36.73 29.94 -6.58
C ILE A 4 37.98 30.85 -6.65
N THR A 5 39.14 30.26 -6.98
CA THR A 5 40.43 30.99 -7.11
C THR A 5 40.50 31.90 -8.34
N ASP A 6 39.60 31.71 -9.31
CA ASP A 6 39.52 32.53 -10.53
C ASP A 6 38.75 33.84 -10.29
N PHE A 7 38.00 33.95 -9.19
CA PHE A 7 37.31 35.17 -8.79
C PHE A 7 38.26 36.08 -8.00
N GLN A 8 39.13 36.80 -8.71
CA GLN A 8 39.98 37.82 -8.09
C GLN A 8 39.17 39.10 -7.83
N ASP A 9 38.95 39.39 -6.54
CA ASP A 9 38.20 40.55 -6.03
C ASP A 9 38.96 41.90 -6.18
N SER A 10 40.02 41.93 -6.99
CA SER A 10 40.92 43.07 -7.19
C SER A 10 40.66 43.86 -8.48
N GLY A 11 39.70 43.42 -9.31
CA GLY A 11 39.28 44.08 -10.55
C GLY A 11 38.14 45.09 -10.39
N THR A 12 37.88 45.85 -11.44
CA THR A 12 36.76 46.82 -11.54
C THR A 12 35.36 46.18 -11.50
N PHE A 13 35.27 44.85 -11.65
CA PHE A 13 34.02 44.09 -11.56
C PHE A 13 33.97 43.35 -10.22
N LYS A 14 33.09 43.78 -9.31
CA LYS A 14 32.76 43.01 -8.10
C LYS A 14 31.87 41.84 -8.50
N TRP A 15 32.34 40.62 -8.27
CA TRP A 15 31.55 39.42 -8.50
C TRP A 15 30.75 39.13 -7.23
N ASP A 16 29.43 39.17 -7.33
CA ASP A 16 28.57 38.61 -6.30
C ASP A 16 28.39 37.12 -6.61
N ILE A 17 29.07 36.23 -5.88
CA ILE A 17 29.04 34.80 -6.13
C ILE A 17 27.60 34.23 -6.02
N GLU A 18 26.74 34.84 -5.19
CA GLU A 18 25.35 34.39 -5.00
C GLU A 18 24.44 34.79 -6.18
N ALA A 19 24.81 35.84 -6.93
CA ALA A 19 23.98 36.43 -7.98
C ALA A 19 24.64 36.50 -9.37
N SER A 20 25.88 36.03 -9.52
CA SER A 20 26.65 36.17 -10.77
C SER A 20 27.01 34.83 -11.40
N VAL A 21 26.99 33.76 -10.62
CA VAL A 21 27.35 32.41 -11.04
C VAL A 21 26.50 31.38 -10.31
N SER A 22 26.54 30.14 -10.81
CA SER A 22 25.82 29.02 -10.20
C SER A 22 26.79 27.92 -9.80
N PRO A 23 26.69 27.37 -8.58
CA PRO A 23 27.49 26.22 -8.18
C PRO A 23 27.11 25.01 -9.04
N TYR A 24 28.10 24.21 -9.42
CA TYR A 24 27.89 23.04 -10.27
C TYR A 24 28.83 21.89 -9.89
N LEU A 25 28.24 20.70 -9.77
CA LEU A 25 28.99 19.47 -9.53
C LEU A 25 29.42 18.86 -10.87
N SER A 26 30.71 18.96 -11.20
CA SER A 26 31.25 18.43 -12.46
C SER A 26 31.36 16.91 -12.46
N THR A 27 30.67 16.25 -13.40
CA THR A 27 30.73 14.78 -13.63
C THR A 27 31.36 14.40 -14.99
N ASP A 28 32.00 15.34 -15.70
CA ASP A 28 32.48 15.12 -17.07
C ASP A 28 33.75 14.23 -17.14
N GLN A 29 33.75 13.29 -18.11
CA GLN A 29 34.79 12.27 -18.34
C GLN A 29 36.18 12.85 -18.64
N ASP A 30 36.26 13.98 -19.34
CA ASP A 30 37.55 14.59 -19.71
C ASP A 30 38.27 15.25 -18.52
N SER A 31 37.53 15.65 -17.48
CA SER A 31 38.11 16.11 -16.21
C SER A 31 38.69 14.98 -15.35
N LEU A 32 38.26 13.74 -15.57
CA LEU A 32 38.61 12.59 -14.73
C LEU A 32 39.89 11.89 -15.19
N ALA A 33 40.27 12.03 -16.47
CA ALA A 33 41.52 11.48 -17.01
C ALA A 33 42.78 12.13 -16.40
N GLU A 34 42.66 13.32 -15.81
CA GLU A 34 43.76 14.05 -15.14
C GLU A 34 43.79 13.86 -13.61
N GLY A 35 42.96 12.97 -13.04
CA GLY A 35 42.87 12.77 -11.59
C GLY A 35 42.13 13.92 -10.93
N SER A 36 40.80 13.95 -11.08
CA SER A 36 39.97 14.98 -10.45
C SER A 36 39.95 14.81 -8.92
N THR A 37 40.11 15.91 -8.18
CA THR A 37 39.97 15.94 -6.72
C THR A 37 38.54 16.36 -6.30
N LEU A 38 38.09 15.97 -5.10
CA LEU A 38 36.82 16.38 -4.47
C LEU A 38 36.75 17.92 -4.36
N ASP A 39 37.91 18.57 -4.19
CA ASP A 39 38.07 20.03 -4.21
C ASP A 39 37.68 20.64 -5.58
N GLN A 40 37.93 19.93 -6.68
CA GLN A 40 37.47 20.33 -8.02
C GLN A 40 35.98 20.09 -8.24
N GLN A 41 35.29 19.35 -7.37
CA GLN A 41 33.83 19.20 -7.41
C GLN A 41 33.12 20.24 -6.53
N ALA A 42 33.72 20.65 -5.41
CA ALA A 42 33.10 21.60 -4.47
C ALA A 42 33.20 23.07 -4.89
N GLU A 43 34.15 23.45 -5.76
CA GLU A 43 34.45 24.86 -6.09
C GLU A 43 34.31 25.20 -7.58
N VAL A 44 33.47 24.47 -8.32
CA VAL A 44 33.20 24.77 -9.73
C VAL A 44 31.92 25.57 -9.88
N PHE A 45 32.07 26.73 -10.52
CA PHE A 45 30.97 27.61 -10.88
C PHE A 45 30.77 27.62 -12.40
N ILE A 46 29.50 27.60 -12.80
CA ILE A 46 29.04 27.79 -14.17
C ILE A 46 28.22 29.07 -14.27
N GLY A 47 27.86 29.44 -15.49
CA GLY A 47 27.21 30.71 -15.78
C GLY A 47 28.22 31.77 -16.20
N HIS A 48 27.92 32.42 -17.31
CA HIS A 48 28.75 33.50 -17.85
C HIS A 48 27.90 34.46 -18.65
N ARG A 49 28.13 35.75 -18.44
CA ARG A 49 27.49 36.82 -19.18
C ARG A 49 28.56 37.78 -19.70
N GLU A 50 28.47 38.12 -20.97
CA GLU A 50 29.28 39.17 -21.61
C GLU A 50 28.42 39.94 -22.61
N LYS A 51 28.82 41.17 -22.94
CA LYS A 51 28.10 41.99 -23.93
C LYS A 51 28.26 41.34 -25.31
N ALA A 52 27.16 41.19 -26.05
CA ALA A 52 27.20 40.61 -27.40
C ALA A 52 28.20 41.36 -28.30
N SER A 53 28.33 42.69 -28.14
CA SER A 53 29.27 43.56 -28.84
C SER A 53 30.76 43.33 -28.53
N GLU A 54 31.07 42.61 -27.45
CA GLU A 54 32.42 42.24 -27.01
C GLU A 54 32.75 40.75 -27.24
N TRP A 55 31.76 39.94 -27.59
CA TRP A 55 31.91 38.51 -27.85
C TRP A 55 32.79 38.24 -29.07
N SER A 56 33.65 37.21 -28.99
CA SER A 56 34.41 36.67 -30.13
C SER A 56 34.47 35.14 -30.12
N ALA A 57 34.37 34.53 -31.31
CA ALA A 57 34.37 33.07 -31.47
C ALA A 57 35.65 32.43 -30.94
N GLU A 58 36.81 33.04 -31.19
CA GLU A 58 38.12 32.56 -30.71
C GLU A 58 38.17 32.49 -29.18
N ARG A 59 37.71 33.55 -28.49
CA ARG A 59 37.67 33.58 -27.02
C ARG A 59 36.63 32.60 -26.49
N SER A 60 35.48 32.51 -27.13
CA SER A 60 34.39 31.60 -26.75
C SER A 60 34.79 30.12 -26.84
N ALA A 61 35.66 29.76 -27.79
CA ALA A 61 36.19 28.41 -27.95
C ALA A 61 37.20 28.02 -26.85
N THR A 62 37.84 29.01 -26.19
CA THR A 62 38.76 28.74 -25.07
C THR A 62 38.05 28.45 -23.75
N TYR A 63 36.74 28.74 -23.66
CA TYR A 63 35.98 28.50 -22.44
C TYR A 63 35.63 27.02 -22.29
N LYS A 64 35.95 26.45 -21.12
CA LYS A 64 35.53 25.08 -20.76
C LYS A 64 34.01 25.04 -20.55
N ARG A 65 33.31 24.32 -21.43
CA ARG A 65 31.86 24.09 -21.40
C ARG A 65 31.55 22.79 -20.65
N VAL A 66 30.29 22.64 -20.27
CA VAL A 66 29.78 21.47 -19.53
C VAL A 66 28.61 20.92 -20.33
N SER A 67 28.54 19.60 -20.45
CA SER A 67 27.34 18.94 -20.95
C SER A 67 26.25 18.95 -19.86
N LEU A 68 25.44 20.01 -19.86
CA LEU A 68 24.46 20.28 -18.83
C LEU A 68 23.14 19.60 -19.19
N SER A 69 22.76 18.61 -18.38
CA SER A 69 21.43 18.00 -18.41
C SER A 69 20.78 18.13 -17.04
N VAL A 70 19.45 18.11 -16.98
CA VAL A 70 18.71 18.12 -15.70
C VAL A 70 19.20 16.99 -14.79
N LEU A 71 19.47 15.81 -15.37
CA LEU A 71 19.96 14.64 -14.65
C LEU A 71 21.40 14.79 -14.13
N ASN A 72 22.28 15.48 -14.87
CA ASN A 72 23.68 15.66 -14.48
C ASN A 72 23.85 16.79 -13.44
N SER A 73 22.92 17.76 -13.39
CA SER A 73 23.00 18.90 -12.47
C SER A 73 22.85 18.54 -10.98
N SER A 74 22.47 17.29 -10.66
CA SER A 74 22.23 16.77 -9.30
C SER A 74 21.18 17.57 -8.47
N ASN A 75 20.50 18.52 -9.10
CA ASN A 75 19.49 19.39 -8.51
C ASN A 75 18.35 19.57 -9.52
N GLN A 76 17.21 18.95 -9.24
CA GLN A 76 16.05 18.94 -10.14
C GLN A 76 15.46 20.33 -10.36
N LEU A 77 15.66 21.26 -9.42
CA LEU A 77 15.22 22.65 -9.52
C LEU A 77 16.21 23.55 -10.27
N PHE A 78 17.38 23.04 -10.68
CA PHE A 78 18.37 23.82 -11.42
C PHE A 78 17.80 24.53 -12.65
N PRO A 79 17.05 23.90 -13.58
CA PRO A 79 16.56 24.59 -14.78
C PRO A 79 15.50 25.67 -14.48
N ASP A 80 14.77 25.56 -13.37
CA ASP A 80 13.64 26.44 -13.08
C ASP A 80 13.95 27.48 -12.01
N TYR A 81 14.48 27.10 -10.87
CA TYR A 81 14.69 28.04 -9.76
C TYR A 81 15.82 29.01 -10.08
N GLN A 82 15.46 30.27 -10.36
CA GLN A 82 16.37 31.31 -10.83
C GLN A 82 17.64 31.45 -9.98
N PRO A 83 17.57 31.43 -8.63
CA PRO A 83 18.77 31.51 -7.79
C PRO A 83 19.79 30.39 -8.01
N HIS A 84 19.38 29.24 -8.56
CA HIS A 84 20.30 28.13 -8.85
C HIS A 84 20.92 28.17 -10.25
N ASN A 85 20.43 29.01 -11.19
CA ASN A 85 20.86 28.99 -12.60
C ASN A 85 21.22 30.36 -13.17
N THR A 86 21.58 31.30 -12.30
CA THR A 86 21.99 32.65 -12.67
C THR A 86 23.09 32.66 -13.73
N ASN A 87 22.84 33.38 -14.83
CA ASN A 87 23.70 33.46 -16.02
C ASN A 87 23.93 32.11 -16.74
N VAL A 88 23.07 31.11 -16.48
CA VAL A 88 22.99 29.85 -17.22
C VAL A 88 21.68 29.79 -18.01
N PHE A 89 20.54 29.74 -17.30
CA PHE A 89 19.19 29.79 -17.89
C PHE A 89 18.42 31.07 -17.53
N SER A 90 18.97 31.89 -16.63
CA SER A 90 18.41 33.18 -16.25
C SER A 90 19.45 34.30 -16.38
N THR A 91 19.00 35.54 -16.49
CA THR A 91 19.87 36.73 -16.52
C THR A 91 19.17 37.88 -15.82
N ILE A 92 19.93 38.67 -15.05
CA ILE A 92 19.43 39.86 -14.36
C ILE A 92 19.84 41.09 -15.15
N ASP A 93 18.88 41.79 -15.77
CA ASP A 93 19.15 43.11 -16.36
C ASP A 93 19.15 44.19 -15.27
N THR A 94 20.31 44.81 -15.06
CA THR A 94 20.50 45.87 -14.05
C THR A 94 20.15 47.26 -14.58
N PHE A 95 19.75 47.37 -15.86
CA PHE A 95 19.55 48.63 -16.57
C PHE A 95 20.73 49.60 -16.41
N GLU A 96 21.93 49.05 -16.44
CA GLU A 96 23.18 49.79 -16.40
C GLU A 96 23.37 50.57 -17.71
N SER A 97 23.76 51.84 -17.60
CA SER A 97 24.02 52.70 -18.75
C SER A 97 25.39 52.40 -19.36
N ASP A 98 25.66 52.91 -20.57
CA ASP A 98 26.91 52.67 -21.30
C ASP A 98 28.17 53.15 -20.56
N ASP A 99 28.03 54.04 -19.56
CA ASP A 99 29.11 54.54 -18.72
C ASP A 99 29.54 53.58 -17.60
N GLY A 100 28.74 52.55 -17.32
CA GLY A 100 28.98 51.54 -16.30
C GLY A 100 28.85 52.03 -14.84
N GLU A 101 28.40 53.27 -14.64
CA GLU A 101 28.28 53.87 -13.30
C GLU A 101 26.83 54.24 -12.94
N SER A 102 25.96 54.41 -13.93
CA SER A 102 24.58 54.87 -13.71
C SER A 102 23.54 53.83 -14.12
N HIS A 103 22.52 53.63 -13.27
CA HIS A 103 21.41 52.71 -13.54
C HIS A 103 20.12 53.49 -13.80
N LEU A 104 19.27 53.00 -14.69
CA LEU A 104 17.91 53.51 -14.81
C LEU A 104 17.17 53.26 -13.49
N THR A 105 16.20 54.13 -13.17
CA THR A 105 15.31 53.96 -12.01
C THR A 105 13.89 53.54 -12.40
N LYS A 106 13.55 53.71 -13.68
CA LYS A 106 12.31 53.25 -14.31
C LYS A 106 12.59 52.89 -15.77
N ALA A 107 12.02 51.78 -16.24
CA ALA A 107 12.17 51.32 -17.62
C ALA A 107 10.92 50.59 -18.11
N THR A 108 10.74 50.54 -19.43
CA THR A 108 9.85 49.59 -20.09
C THR A 108 10.67 48.86 -21.14
N ALA A 109 10.81 47.55 -20.95
CA ALA A 109 11.72 46.72 -21.73
C ALA A 109 10.95 45.59 -22.44
N ASP A 110 11.43 45.25 -23.63
CA ASP A 110 11.02 44.05 -24.37
C ASP A 110 12.27 43.16 -24.46
N TYR A 111 12.17 41.91 -24.02
CA TYR A 111 13.27 40.95 -24.01
C TYR A 111 13.08 39.92 -25.12
N PHE A 112 14.16 39.63 -25.84
CA PHE A 112 14.21 38.60 -26.86
C PHE A 112 15.45 37.74 -26.62
N VAL A 113 15.26 36.43 -26.55
CA VAL A 113 16.32 35.46 -26.23
C VAL A 113 16.43 34.45 -27.36
N LEU A 114 17.66 34.18 -27.79
CA LEU A 114 18.02 33.14 -28.74
C LEU A 114 19.03 32.20 -28.10
N GLY A 115 18.83 30.90 -28.26
CA GLY A 115 19.69 29.85 -27.72
C GLY A 115 20.01 28.79 -28.78
N TRP A 116 21.25 28.32 -28.80
CA TRP A 116 21.73 27.30 -29.73
C TRP A 116 22.81 26.43 -29.06
N HIS A 117 22.95 25.20 -29.55
CA HIS A 117 24.11 24.37 -29.23
C HIS A 117 25.31 24.85 -30.05
N ALA A 118 26.45 25.06 -29.41
CA ALA A 118 27.62 25.57 -30.13
C ALA A 118 28.41 24.50 -30.88
N ASP A 119 28.36 23.26 -30.40
CA ASP A 119 28.87 22.09 -31.12
C ASP A 119 27.72 21.44 -31.88
N ASP A 120 28.01 20.96 -33.07
CA ASP A 120 27.06 20.34 -33.98
C ASP A 120 26.76 18.90 -33.56
N ASP A 121 27.75 18.20 -32.98
CA ASP A 121 27.61 16.82 -32.51
C ASP A 121 26.77 16.71 -31.22
N ASP A 122 26.64 17.82 -30.48
CA ASP A 122 25.84 17.93 -29.24
C ASP A 122 24.41 18.47 -29.49
N ASP A 123 24.03 18.78 -30.73
CA ASP A 123 22.71 19.29 -31.06
C ASP A 123 21.62 18.23 -30.85
N LEU A 124 20.41 18.65 -30.47
CA LEU A 124 19.28 17.76 -30.22
C LEU A 124 18.88 16.97 -31.47
N LEU A 125 18.98 17.58 -32.66
CA LEU A 125 18.69 16.95 -33.95
C LEU A 125 19.92 16.34 -34.64
N TYR A 126 20.98 16.07 -33.89
CA TYR A 126 22.10 15.27 -34.37
C TYR A 126 21.73 13.78 -34.45
N LEU A 127 21.87 13.19 -35.64
CA LEU A 127 21.59 11.78 -35.90
C LEU A 127 22.88 10.96 -35.72
N LYS A 128 23.00 10.28 -34.57
CA LYS A 128 24.15 9.41 -34.25
C LYS A 128 24.22 8.16 -35.12
N GLU A 129 23.08 7.67 -35.58
CA GLU A 129 22.97 6.48 -36.42
C GLU A 129 22.60 6.87 -37.85
N PRO A 130 23.32 6.37 -38.87
CA PRO A 130 23.13 6.79 -40.27
C PRO A 130 21.79 6.35 -40.89
N GLU A 131 21.07 5.43 -40.26
CA GLU A 131 19.75 4.95 -40.70
C GLU A 131 18.57 5.60 -39.97
N ALA A 132 18.81 6.33 -38.88
CA ALA A 132 17.75 7.00 -38.13
C ALA A 132 17.19 8.20 -38.91
N THR A 133 15.88 8.35 -38.93
CA THR A 133 15.20 9.48 -39.59
C THR A 133 14.96 10.64 -38.62
N ARG A 134 14.77 11.86 -39.17
CA ARG A 134 14.37 13.02 -38.35
C ARG A 134 13.04 12.78 -37.61
N ARG A 135 12.10 12.03 -38.19
CA ARG A 135 10.85 11.62 -37.53
C ARG A 135 11.10 10.84 -36.25
N GLU A 136 11.87 9.74 -36.34
CA GLU A 136 12.19 8.91 -35.17
C GLU A 136 12.90 9.71 -34.08
N ARG A 137 13.74 10.67 -34.47
CA ARG A 137 14.41 11.57 -33.53
C ARG A 137 13.45 12.55 -32.85
N LEU A 138 12.49 13.13 -33.57
CA LEU A 138 11.45 13.99 -32.97
C LEU A 138 10.56 13.21 -32.00
N ASP A 139 10.15 12.00 -32.38
CA ASP A 139 9.33 11.12 -31.54
C ASP A 139 10.07 10.75 -30.25
N ALA A 140 11.38 10.46 -30.34
CA ALA A 140 12.22 10.18 -29.17
C ALA A 140 12.41 11.40 -28.24
N LEU A 141 12.23 12.62 -28.74
CA LEU A 141 12.35 13.87 -27.99
C LEU A 141 10.99 14.44 -27.56
N SER A 142 9.88 13.78 -27.93
CA SER A 142 8.51 14.28 -27.73
C SER A 142 8.28 15.66 -28.35
N PHE A 143 8.78 15.89 -29.57
CA PHE A 143 8.56 17.13 -30.33
C PHE A 143 7.44 16.97 -31.36
N ALA A 144 6.49 17.89 -31.37
CA ALA A 144 5.39 17.91 -32.34
C ALA A 144 5.65 18.97 -33.41
N LEU A 145 5.93 18.52 -34.64
CA LEU A 145 6.14 19.44 -35.77
C LEU A 145 4.80 19.91 -36.35
N HIS A 146 4.64 21.24 -36.47
CA HIS A 146 3.44 21.82 -37.09
C HIS A 146 3.18 21.25 -38.50
N GLY A 147 1.95 20.81 -38.75
CA GLY A 147 1.52 20.25 -40.04
C GLY A 147 1.89 18.77 -40.27
N ALA A 148 2.62 18.11 -39.35
CA ALA A 148 3.04 16.71 -39.53
C ALA A 148 1.90 15.69 -39.44
N ASP A 149 0.89 15.96 -38.59
CA ASP A 149 -0.27 15.08 -38.36
C ASP A 149 -1.52 15.49 -39.17
N ALA A 150 -1.37 16.44 -40.10
CA ALA A 150 -2.46 16.81 -41.00
C ALA A 150 -2.87 15.61 -41.87
N ALA A 151 -4.15 15.54 -42.26
CA ALA A 151 -4.65 14.47 -43.13
C ALA A 151 -3.92 14.41 -44.49
N ASP A 152 -3.35 15.54 -44.91
CA ASP A 152 -2.46 15.69 -46.07
C ASP A 152 -1.33 16.67 -45.70
N PRO A 153 -0.20 16.20 -45.13
CA PRO A 153 0.93 17.05 -44.78
C PRO A 153 1.57 17.64 -46.05
N ALA A 154 2.02 18.90 -45.98
CA ALA A 154 2.72 19.52 -47.10
C ALA A 154 3.94 18.68 -47.53
N ASP A 155 4.18 18.55 -48.85
CA ASP A 155 5.26 17.73 -49.42
C ASP A 155 6.64 18.07 -48.80
N GLU A 156 6.89 19.35 -48.53
CA GLU A 156 8.12 19.86 -47.90
C GLU A 156 8.32 19.34 -46.46
N VAL A 157 7.24 19.23 -45.68
CA VAL A 157 7.27 18.70 -44.31
C VAL A 157 7.54 17.19 -44.33
N LYS A 158 6.94 16.49 -45.30
CA LYS A 158 7.14 15.05 -45.47
C LYS A 158 8.57 14.72 -45.89
N GLU A 159 9.11 15.44 -46.87
CA GLU A 159 10.51 15.29 -47.31
C GLU A 159 11.49 15.59 -46.18
N TRP A 160 11.19 16.62 -45.36
CA TRP A 160 12.02 16.95 -44.21
C TRP A 160 12.03 15.84 -43.15
N LEU A 161 10.88 15.23 -42.84
CA LEU A 161 10.77 14.17 -41.81
C LEU A 161 11.47 12.86 -42.21
N GLU A 162 11.49 12.54 -43.50
CA GLU A 162 12.10 11.32 -44.05
C GLU A 162 13.62 11.43 -44.26
N SER A 163 14.20 12.63 -44.09
CA SER A 163 15.64 12.86 -44.22
C SER A 163 16.44 12.19 -43.09
N ASN A 164 17.62 11.66 -43.45
CA ASN A 164 18.62 11.08 -42.55
C ASN A 164 19.81 12.01 -42.29
N GLN A 165 19.71 13.28 -42.66
CA GLN A 165 20.75 14.28 -42.39
C GLN A 165 20.50 14.97 -41.05
N SER A 166 21.55 15.15 -40.25
CA SER A 166 21.49 15.97 -39.04
C SER A 166 21.02 17.40 -39.35
N GLU A 167 20.39 18.05 -38.38
CA GLU A 167 19.92 19.44 -38.48
C GLU A 167 20.25 20.20 -37.18
N ARG A 168 20.15 21.53 -37.21
CA ARG A 168 20.45 22.39 -36.06
C ARG A 168 19.18 22.95 -35.43
N VAL A 169 19.13 22.98 -34.10
CA VAL A 169 17.99 23.53 -33.35
C VAL A 169 18.30 24.96 -32.88
N LEU A 170 17.36 25.87 -33.15
CA LEU A 170 17.37 27.23 -32.62
C LEU A 170 16.20 27.41 -31.65
N CYS A 171 16.52 27.63 -30.38
CA CYS A 171 15.54 27.93 -29.34
C CYS A 171 15.33 29.44 -29.25
N HIS A 172 14.08 29.89 -29.09
CA HIS A 172 13.79 31.31 -28.95
C HIS A 172 12.68 31.58 -27.93
N GLY A 173 12.72 32.76 -27.32
CA GLY A 173 11.71 33.23 -26.37
C GLY A 173 11.61 34.75 -26.39
N ALA A 174 10.41 35.28 -26.10
CA ALA A 174 10.16 36.71 -26.07
C ALA A 174 9.31 37.07 -24.85
N MET A 175 9.56 38.25 -24.29
CA MET A 175 8.74 38.86 -23.24
C MET A 175 8.55 40.34 -23.56
N TYR A 176 7.30 40.79 -23.70
CA TYR A 176 6.98 42.15 -24.14
C TYR A 176 6.44 43.01 -23.00
N GLY A 177 6.78 44.30 -23.03
CA GLY A 177 6.17 45.32 -22.20
C GLY A 177 6.46 45.18 -20.71
N VAL A 178 7.64 44.67 -20.33
CA VAL A 178 8.05 44.55 -18.92
C VAL A 178 8.27 45.94 -18.35
N ARG A 179 7.44 46.33 -17.37
CA ARG A 179 7.54 47.60 -16.67
C ARG A 179 8.33 47.40 -15.38
N TRP A 180 9.36 48.20 -15.20
CA TRP A 180 10.21 48.15 -14.01
C TRP A 180 10.32 49.54 -13.38
N ASP A 181 10.16 49.61 -12.06
CA ASP A 181 10.30 50.82 -11.24
C ASP A 181 11.00 50.44 -9.94
N TYR A 182 12.17 51.02 -9.68
CA TYR A 182 12.95 50.71 -8.48
C TYR A 182 12.24 51.07 -7.17
N ASN A 183 11.42 52.12 -7.18
CA ASN A 183 10.81 52.68 -5.96
C ASN A 183 9.38 52.19 -5.72
N HIS A 184 8.73 51.59 -6.73
CA HIS A 184 7.32 51.21 -6.65
C HIS A 184 7.11 49.78 -7.15
N LYS A 185 6.44 48.95 -6.34
CA LYS A 185 5.94 47.65 -6.78
C LYS A 185 4.87 47.82 -7.88
N PRO A 186 4.70 46.83 -8.77
CA PRO A 186 3.56 46.78 -9.69
C PRO A 186 2.22 46.87 -8.96
N ALA A 187 1.16 47.29 -9.65
CA ALA A 187 -0.17 47.46 -9.06
C ALA A 187 -0.78 46.13 -8.57
N SER A 188 -0.40 45.02 -9.19
CA SER A 188 -0.82 43.68 -8.81
C SER A 188 0.40 42.78 -8.61
N VAL A 189 0.50 42.22 -7.41
CA VAL A 189 1.51 41.23 -7.04
C VAL A 189 0.75 40.00 -6.55
N PRO A 190 0.58 38.96 -7.37
CA PRO A 190 -0.16 37.75 -7.01
C PRO A 190 0.36 37.10 -5.71
N ALA A 191 1.68 37.13 -5.47
CA ALA A 191 2.29 36.63 -4.23
C ALA A 191 1.73 37.34 -2.97
N ASP A 192 1.58 38.67 -3.01
CA ASP A 192 1.02 39.47 -1.91
C ASP A 192 -0.48 39.14 -1.71
N THR A 193 -1.19 38.84 -2.80
CA THR A 193 -2.61 38.42 -2.75
C THR A 193 -2.76 37.04 -2.12
N VAL A 194 -1.97 36.06 -2.57
CA VAL A 194 -1.95 34.70 -2.01
C VAL A 194 -1.56 34.73 -0.53
N THR A 195 -0.58 35.54 -0.14
CA THR A 195 -0.18 35.71 1.27
C THR A 195 -1.31 36.30 2.11
N SER A 196 -2.03 37.28 1.57
CA SER A 196 -3.19 37.88 2.26
C SER A 196 -4.33 36.88 2.41
N ASP A 197 -4.60 36.06 1.39
CA ASP A 197 -5.61 35.01 1.42
C ASP A 197 -5.26 33.90 2.41
N PHE A 198 -3.98 33.53 2.51
CA PHE A 198 -3.49 32.59 3.52
C PHE A 198 -3.73 33.10 4.95
N GLN A 199 -3.44 34.38 5.21
CA GLN A 199 -3.64 34.98 6.53
C GLN A 199 -5.12 35.17 6.87
N ALA A 200 -6.00 35.29 5.87
CA ALA A 200 -7.42 35.50 6.07
C ALA A 200 -8.22 34.19 6.22
N ASN A 201 -7.87 33.15 5.45
CA ASN A 201 -8.68 31.95 5.31
C ASN A 201 -7.99 30.65 5.76
N GLU A 202 -6.68 30.67 6.03
CA GLU A 202 -5.88 29.49 6.39
C GLU A 202 -6.20 28.23 5.56
N PRO A 203 -6.08 28.27 4.21
CA PRO A 203 -6.59 27.24 3.32
C PRO A 203 -5.67 26.00 3.24
N VAL A 204 -5.32 25.45 4.41
CA VAL A 204 -4.43 24.28 4.55
C VAL A 204 -5.23 23.07 4.98
N ALA A 205 -5.03 21.95 4.30
CA ALA A 205 -5.54 20.67 4.75
C ALA A 205 -4.45 19.60 4.77
N ILE A 206 -4.60 18.59 5.64
CA ILE A 206 -3.66 17.49 5.80
C ILE A 206 -4.42 16.18 5.70
N GLY A 207 -4.05 15.32 4.76
CA GLY A 207 -4.67 14.01 4.55
C GLY A 207 -3.62 12.95 4.20
N THR A 208 -4.04 11.69 4.08
CA THR A 208 -3.10 10.59 3.74
C THR A 208 -2.70 10.61 2.28
N THR A 209 -3.58 11.13 1.42
CA THR A 209 -3.37 11.30 -0.02
C THR A 209 -3.82 12.69 -0.46
N SER A 210 -3.46 13.10 -1.68
CA SER A 210 -3.92 14.36 -2.27
C SER A 210 -5.45 14.49 -2.30
N LEU A 211 -6.15 13.39 -2.60
CA LEU A 211 -7.61 13.34 -2.62
C LEU A 211 -8.22 13.39 -1.22
N ASP A 212 -7.65 12.68 -0.25
CA ASP A 212 -8.12 12.74 1.15
C ASP A 212 -7.94 14.15 1.74
N ALA A 213 -6.81 14.79 1.45
CA ALA A 213 -6.55 16.18 1.87
C ALA A 213 -7.51 17.17 1.19
N LEU A 214 -7.85 16.98 -0.10
CA LEU A 214 -8.87 17.76 -0.79
C LEU A 214 -10.25 17.58 -0.14
N LEU A 215 -10.64 16.35 0.19
CA LEU A 215 -11.92 16.09 0.88
C LEU A 215 -11.95 16.71 2.28
N ALA A 216 -10.84 16.68 3.01
CA ALA A 216 -10.68 17.34 4.31
C ALA A 216 -10.81 18.86 4.19
N TYR A 217 -10.25 19.46 3.13
CA TYR A 217 -10.39 20.88 2.82
C TYR A 217 -11.83 21.27 2.49
N VAL A 218 -12.50 20.46 1.68
CA VAL A 218 -13.84 20.76 1.17
C VAL A 218 -14.89 20.71 2.28
N ARG A 219 -14.93 19.66 3.13
CA ARG A 219 -15.95 19.48 4.20
C ARG A 219 -16.32 20.74 5.03
N PRO A 220 -15.38 21.54 5.56
CA PRO A 220 -15.71 22.71 6.38
C PRO A 220 -16.03 23.99 5.59
N HIS A 221 -15.72 24.07 4.29
CA HIS A 221 -15.77 25.35 3.54
C HIS A 221 -17.15 25.69 2.93
N GLN A 222 -18.17 24.85 3.13
CA GLN A 222 -19.55 25.04 2.66
C GLN A 222 -19.71 25.54 1.21
N MET A 223 -18.89 25.06 0.28
CA MET A 223 -19.08 25.24 -1.17
C MET A 223 -20.30 24.48 -1.66
N GLN A 224 -21.50 25.03 -1.43
CA GLN A 224 -22.81 24.40 -1.66
C GLN A 224 -22.95 23.59 -2.98
N ASP A 225 -22.36 24.02 -4.10
CA ASP A 225 -22.49 23.33 -5.39
C ASP A 225 -21.39 22.27 -5.65
N ALA A 226 -20.19 22.46 -5.11
CA ALA A 226 -19.05 21.55 -5.31
C ALA A 226 -18.94 20.51 -4.18
N GLU A 227 -19.44 20.81 -2.98
CA GLU A 227 -19.50 19.89 -1.84
C GLU A 227 -20.56 18.83 -2.02
N ASP A 228 -21.75 19.19 -2.50
CA ASP A 228 -22.77 18.17 -2.79
C ASP A 228 -22.28 17.26 -3.92
N LEU A 229 -21.57 17.79 -4.93
CA LEU A 229 -20.96 17.00 -5.99
C LEU A 229 -19.76 16.16 -5.51
N LEU A 230 -18.82 16.72 -4.73
CA LEU A 230 -17.61 16.01 -4.23
C LEU A 230 -17.93 15.04 -3.08
N ALA A 231 -18.90 15.37 -2.22
CA ALA A 231 -19.42 14.49 -1.18
C ALA A 231 -20.34 13.40 -1.75
N CYS A 232 -21.03 13.63 -2.87
CA CYS A 232 -21.66 12.57 -3.66
C CYS A 232 -20.63 11.74 -4.44
N LEU A 233 -19.56 12.35 -4.96
CA LEU A 233 -18.47 11.67 -5.67
C LEU A 233 -17.66 10.77 -4.72
N GLY A 234 -17.46 11.12 -3.46
CA GLY A 234 -16.73 10.27 -2.51
C GLY A 234 -17.25 8.82 -2.44
N PRO A 235 -18.56 8.60 -2.27
CA PRO A 235 -19.19 7.28 -2.37
C PRO A 235 -19.44 6.79 -3.82
N LEU A 236 -19.78 7.66 -4.78
CA LEU A 236 -20.08 7.26 -6.17
C LEU A 236 -18.83 6.87 -6.98
N LEU A 237 -17.67 7.43 -6.66
CA LEU A 237 -16.36 6.99 -7.18
C LEU A 237 -15.93 5.63 -6.60
N ARG A 238 -16.59 5.19 -5.52
CA ARG A 238 -16.19 4.05 -4.70
C ARG A 238 -17.14 2.86 -4.75
N ALA A 239 -18.34 3.01 -5.33
CA ALA A 239 -19.30 1.93 -5.43
C ALA A 239 -19.83 1.82 -6.87
N GLN A 240 -19.46 0.73 -7.56
CA GLN A 240 -20.11 0.32 -8.81
C GLN A 240 -21.55 -0.20 -8.58
N SER A 241 -22.03 -0.18 -7.33
CA SER A 241 -23.33 -0.69 -6.89
C SER A 241 -23.95 0.20 -5.80
N ASP A 242 -25.27 0.35 -5.82
CA ASP A 242 -26.04 1.20 -4.89
C ASP A 242 -26.16 0.65 -3.45
N SER A 243 -25.53 -0.49 -3.14
CA SER A 243 -25.69 -1.13 -1.83
C SER A 243 -24.87 -0.40 -0.74
N ILE A 244 -25.42 -0.32 0.48
CA ILE A 244 -24.73 0.25 1.65
C ILE A 244 -23.48 -0.57 2.01
N GLU A 245 -23.50 -1.86 1.71
CA GLU A 245 -22.47 -2.85 2.02
C GLU A 245 -21.21 -2.64 1.16
N ASP A 246 -21.39 -2.44 -0.16
CA ASP A 246 -20.28 -2.22 -1.08
C ASP A 246 -19.62 -0.85 -0.82
N ARG A 247 -20.36 0.13 -0.28
CA ARG A 247 -19.80 1.41 0.17
C ARG A 247 -18.89 1.24 1.39
N GLN A 248 -19.21 0.36 2.33
CA GLN A 248 -18.36 0.09 3.49
C GLN A 248 -17.09 -0.67 3.08
N ALA A 249 -17.20 -1.67 2.20
CA ALA A 249 -16.05 -2.38 1.64
C ALA A 249 -15.09 -1.42 0.93
N ALA A 250 -15.62 -0.49 0.15
CA ALA A 250 -14.80 0.51 -0.53
C ALA A 250 -14.19 1.56 0.42
N GLN A 251 -14.80 1.83 1.58
CA GLN A 251 -14.20 2.69 2.60
C GLN A 251 -12.98 2.03 3.26
N ASP A 252 -13.03 0.72 3.48
CA ASP A 252 -11.91 -0.06 4.01
C ASP A 252 -10.80 -0.19 2.97
N GLU A 253 -11.14 -0.38 1.68
CA GLU A 253 -10.16 -0.37 0.58
C GLU A 253 -9.39 0.96 0.48
N VAL A 254 -10.05 2.09 0.77
CA VAL A 254 -9.40 3.40 0.74
C VAL A 254 -8.30 3.52 1.80
N GLN A 255 -8.43 2.86 2.94
CA GLN A 255 -7.36 2.82 3.94
C GLN A 255 -6.11 2.13 3.40
N ASN A 256 -6.25 1.19 2.47
CA ASN A 256 -5.11 0.52 1.85
C ASN A 256 -4.25 1.46 1.00
N TYR A 257 -4.79 2.61 0.56
CA TYR A 257 -4.01 3.65 -0.14
C TYR A 257 -3.15 4.50 0.80
N ASN A 258 -3.28 4.39 2.12
CA ASN A 258 -2.41 5.08 3.08
C ASN A 258 -0.98 4.49 3.11
N PHE A 259 -0.76 3.38 2.40
CA PHE A 259 0.48 2.61 2.46
C PHE A 259 1.15 2.54 1.08
N ALA A 260 2.46 2.84 1.06
CA ALA A 260 3.32 2.56 -0.08
C ALA A 260 3.60 1.06 -0.16
N ARG A 261 3.59 0.50 -1.37
CA ARG A 261 3.84 -0.92 -1.64
C ARG A 261 5.24 -1.10 -2.24
N PHE A 262 5.99 -2.04 -1.69
CA PHE A 262 7.33 -2.45 -2.12
C PHE A 262 7.30 -3.90 -2.58
N ALA A 263 8.14 -4.24 -3.56
CA ALA A 263 8.15 -5.56 -4.16
C ALA A 263 8.45 -6.67 -3.13
N GLY A 264 7.57 -7.67 -3.06
CA GLY A 264 7.72 -8.84 -2.19
C GLY A 264 8.73 -9.88 -2.69
N GLY A 265 9.07 -9.82 -3.98
CA GLY A 265 9.81 -10.85 -4.71
C GLY A 265 8.94 -11.63 -5.68
N SER A 266 9.46 -12.75 -6.17
CA SER A 266 8.79 -13.63 -7.12
C SER A 266 8.43 -14.97 -6.47
N ARG A 267 7.40 -15.64 -6.98
CA ARG A 267 7.05 -17.03 -6.65
C ARG A 267 6.70 -17.76 -7.94
N TYR A 268 6.99 -19.05 -8.02
CA TYR A 268 6.59 -19.88 -9.15
C TYR A 268 5.37 -20.70 -8.82
N VAL A 269 4.44 -20.74 -9.77
CA VAL A 269 3.24 -21.58 -9.72
C VAL A 269 3.20 -22.45 -10.97
N LEU A 270 2.58 -23.61 -10.86
CA LEU A 270 2.33 -24.47 -12.02
C LEU A 270 1.08 -23.96 -12.74
N GLU A 271 1.10 -24.00 -14.07
CA GLU A 271 -0.07 -23.61 -14.85
C GLU A 271 -1.26 -24.55 -14.54
N ILE A 272 -2.34 -23.98 -14.03
CA ILE A 272 -3.56 -24.71 -13.68
C ILE A 272 -4.34 -24.97 -14.98
N ASP A 273 -4.70 -26.23 -15.25
CA ASP A 273 -5.60 -26.58 -16.35
C ASP A 273 -6.98 -25.94 -16.08
N GLU A 274 -7.38 -24.97 -16.92
CA GLU A 274 -8.66 -24.26 -16.80
C GLU A 274 -9.87 -25.22 -16.81
N GLN A 275 -9.72 -26.43 -17.34
CA GLN A 275 -10.78 -27.43 -17.42
C GLN A 275 -10.83 -28.33 -16.17
N ASN A 276 -9.72 -28.48 -15.43
CA ASN A 276 -9.64 -29.30 -14.22
C ASN A 276 -8.75 -28.63 -13.15
N PRO A 277 -9.18 -27.49 -12.58
CA PRO A 277 -8.32 -26.66 -11.74
C PRO A 277 -7.91 -27.28 -10.39
N ALA A 278 -8.48 -28.43 -10.01
CA ALA A 278 -8.30 -29.08 -8.70
C ALA A 278 -7.46 -30.37 -8.75
N ALA A 279 -6.85 -30.74 -9.89
CA ALA A 279 -5.98 -31.92 -9.93
C ALA A 279 -4.61 -31.59 -9.30
N PRO A 280 -4.23 -32.20 -8.16
CA PRO A 280 -2.93 -31.91 -7.55
C PRO A 280 -1.81 -32.39 -8.48
N PRO A 281 -0.71 -31.62 -8.61
CA PRO A 281 0.44 -32.07 -9.38
C PRO A 281 1.02 -33.36 -8.77
N PRO A 282 1.78 -34.17 -9.55
CA PRO A 282 2.47 -35.32 -9.01
C PRO A 282 3.25 -34.94 -7.74
N PRO A 283 3.23 -35.72 -6.65
CA PRO A 283 3.84 -35.32 -5.37
C PRO A 283 5.32 -34.91 -5.49
N GLN A 284 6.04 -35.54 -6.42
CA GLN A 284 7.43 -35.19 -6.72
C GLN A 284 7.58 -33.82 -7.39
N ALA A 285 6.64 -33.42 -8.26
CA ALA A 285 6.64 -32.09 -8.86
C ALA A 285 6.27 -31.02 -7.84
N ALA A 286 5.31 -31.31 -6.94
CA ALA A 286 4.94 -30.44 -5.83
C ALA A 286 6.13 -30.17 -4.89
N ALA A 287 6.88 -31.22 -4.52
CA ALA A 287 8.08 -31.10 -3.70
C ALA A 287 9.17 -30.25 -4.38
N LEU A 288 9.44 -30.49 -5.67
CA LEU A 288 10.42 -29.69 -6.43
C LEU A 288 10.01 -28.23 -6.56
N LEU A 289 8.71 -27.94 -6.71
CA LEU A 289 8.19 -26.57 -6.73
C LEU A 289 8.33 -25.91 -5.36
N ALA A 290 8.07 -26.65 -4.27
CA ALA A 290 8.27 -26.16 -2.91
C ALA A 290 9.74 -25.80 -2.65
N ASP A 291 10.67 -26.66 -3.07
CA ASP A 291 12.11 -26.39 -3.00
C ASP A 291 12.51 -25.18 -3.85
N LEU A 292 11.95 -25.04 -5.06
CA LEU A 292 12.17 -23.88 -5.94
C LEU A 292 11.70 -22.58 -5.28
N ASN A 293 10.50 -22.58 -4.72
CA ASN A 293 9.95 -21.41 -4.04
C ASN A 293 10.68 -21.08 -2.74
N ALA A 294 11.20 -22.09 -2.02
CA ALA A 294 12.07 -21.87 -0.87
C ALA A 294 13.39 -21.19 -1.28
N SER A 295 14.02 -21.65 -2.37
CA SER A 295 15.23 -21.03 -2.92
C SER A 295 14.98 -19.61 -3.43
N GLN A 296 13.86 -19.36 -4.12
CA GLN A 296 13.46 -18.02 -4.58
C GLN A 296 13.18 -17.08 -3.40
N ALA A 297 12.49 -17.55 -2.35
CA ALA A 297 12.24 -16.73 -1.15
C ALA A 297 13.53 -16.32 -0.44
N LEU A 298 14.49 -17.25 -0.30
CA LEU A 298 15.81 -16.94 0.26
C LEU A 298 16.61 -15.99 -0.65
N PHE A 299 16.54 -16.17 -1.98
CA PHE A 299 17.18 -15.27 -2.95
C PHE A 299 16.64 -13.83 -2.82
N ASP A 300 15.32 -13.66 -2.78
CA ASP A 300 14.68 -12.35 -2.67
C ASP A 300 14.98 -11.67 -1.32
N ALA A 301 14.98 -12.43 -0.22
CA ALA A 301 15.36 -11.92 1.10
C ALA A 301 16.83 -11.48 1.15
N THR A 302 17.72 -12.29 0.57
CA THR A 302 19.16 -11.98 0.45
C THR A 302 19.39 -10.72 -0.39
N GLY A 303 18.65 -10.56 -1.49
CA GLY A 303 18.75 -9.39 -2.37
C GLY A 303 18.37 -8.09 -1.66
N ARG A 304 17.25 -8.10 -0.91
CA ARG A 304 16.82 -6.95 -0.08
C ARG A 304 17.85 -6.63 1.02
N GLN A 305 18.35 -7.65 1.72
CA GLN A 305 19.35 -7.42 2.77
C GLN A 305 20.67 -6.89 2.19
N ARG A 306 21.09 -7.34 1.01
CA ARG A 306 22.25 -6.79 0.31
C ARG A 306 22.07 -5.31 -0.02
N GLN A 307 20.86 -4.90 -0.44
CA GLN A 307 20.54 -3.48 -0.67
C GLN A 307 20.70 -2.66 0.59
N GLN A 308 20.12 -3.12 1.71
CA GLN A 308 20.28 -2.46 3.01
C GLN A 308 21.75 -2.38 3.44
N LEU A 309 22.54 -3.45 3.33
CA LEU A 309 23.96 -3.43 3.71
C LEU A 309 24.81 -2.52 2.82
N GLY A 310 24.45 -2.37 1.55
CA GLY A 310 25.07 -1.39 0.65
C GLY A 310 24.87 0.04 1.14
N TRP A 311 23.66 0.35 1.62
CA TRP A 311 23.35 1.63 2.27
C TRP A 311 24.03 1.76 3.64
N ASP A 312 24.09 0.70 4.45
CA ASP A 312 24.76 0.73 5.76
C ASP A 312 26.26 1.03 5.62
N LEU A 313 26.91 0.47 4.59
CA LEU A 313 28.30 0.77 4.24
C LEU A 313 28.48 2.24 3.83
N PHE A 314 27.54 2.78 3.04
CA PHE A 314 27.50 4.20 2.72
C PHE A 314 27.29 5.07 3.97
N SER A 315 26.39 4.67 4.86
CA SER A 315 26.13 5.37 6.11
C SER A 315 27.38 5.46 6.99
N LEU A 316 28.12 4.36 7.09
CA LEU A 316 29.38 4.30 7.84
C LEU A 316 30.45 5.21 7.23
N TRP A 317 30.60 5.16 5.90
CA TRP A 317 31.48 6.06 5.15
C TRP A 317 31.11 7.54 5.38
N TRP A 318 29.82 7.88 5.37
CA TRP A 318 29.33 9.24 5.60
C TRP A 318 29.60 9.72 7.02
N LYS A 319 29.30 8.88 8.04
CA LYS A 319 29.58 9.19 9.45
C LYS A 319 31.07 9.43 9.67
N TYR A 320 31.93 8.58 9.10
CA TYR A 320 33.38 8.76 9.17
C TYR A 320 33.82 10.06 8.48
N SER A 321 33.34 10.31 7.27
CA SER A 321 33.72 11.48 6.47
C SER A 321 33.29 12.80 7.09
N THR A 322 32.17 12.81 7.81
CA THR A 322 31.62 14.01 8.46
C THR A 322 32.10 14.22 9.90
N ALA A 323 32.70 13.19 10.52
CA ALA A 323 33.23 13.27 11.86
C ALA A 323 34.44 14.21 11.97
N ARG A 324 34.58 14.86 13.14
CA ARG A 324 35.75 15.70 13.44
C ARG A 324 37.00 14.82 13.50
N GLU A 325 38.14 15.33 13.03
CA GLU A 325 39.41 14.59 12.93
C GLU A 325 39.80 13.89 14.25
N ALA A 326 39.72 14.60 15.38
CA ALA A 326 40.01 14.04 16.70
C ALA A 326 39.00 12.98 17.20
N GLU A 327 37.81 12.88 16.60
CA GLU A 327 36.84 11.81 16.86
C GLU A 327 37.12 10.60 15.96
N ARG A 328 37.43 10.85 14.68
CA ARG A 328 37.88 9.80 13.73
C ARG A 328 39.04 9.01 14.30
N ASP A 329 40.08 9.68 14.79
CA ASP A 329 41.27 9.02 15.33
C ASP A 329 40.97 8.17 16.58
N ARG A 330 39.99 8.59 17.39
CA ARG A 330 39.58 7.86 18.61
C ARG A 330 38.73 6.63 18.31
N GLN A 331 37.88 6.71 17.29
CA GLN A 331 36.94 5.65 16.90
C GLN A 331 37.44 4.80 15.73
N ASN A 332 38.65 5.06 15.21
CA ASN A 332 39.16 4.41 14.00
C ASN A 332 39.11 2.88 14.07
N ASP A 333 39.53 2.31 15.21
CA ASP A 333 39.50 0.86 15.43
C ASP A 333 38.05 0.31 15.43
N THR A 334 37.09 1.06 15.96
CA THR A 334 35.66 0.69 15.92
C THR A 334 35.13 0.68 14.49
N TYR A 335 35.44 1.72 13.71
CA TYR A 335 35.06 1.77 12.29
C TYR A 335 35.67 0.61 11.49
N VAL A 336 36.94 0.25 11.73
CA VAL A 336 37.58 -0.90 11.07
C VAL A 336 36.82 -2.20 11.35
N ILE A 337 36.44 -2.44 12.61
CA ILE A 337 35.69 -3.63 13.00
C ILE A 337 34.32 -3.66 12.31
N GLU A 338 33.60 -2.54 12.32
CA GLU A 338 32.27 -2.44 11.68
C GLU A 338 32.35 -2.62 10.15
N VAL A 339 33.37 -2.05 9.49
CA VAL A 339 33.61 -2.25 8.04
C VAL A 339 33.90 -3.71 7.74
N ASP A 340 34.75 -4.36 8.51
CA ASP A 340 35.10 -5.77 8.31
C ASP A 340 33.89 -6.69 8.54
N GLU A 341 33.04 -6.40 9.53
CA GLU A 341 31.78 -7.10 9.76
C GLU A 341 30.80 -6.93 8.60
N LEU A 342 30.60 -5.69 8.12
CA LEU A 342 29.72 -5.40 6.98
C LEU A 342 30.23 -6.06 5.70
N ARG A 343 31.53 -5.95 5.41
CA ARG A 343 32.18 -6.61 4.27
C ARG A 343 31.99 -8.12 4.34
N GLY A 344 32.24 -8.73 5.51
CA GLY A 344 32.05 -10.16 5.73
C GLY A 344 30.61 -10.61 5.45
N LYS A 345 29.62 -9.85 5.93
CA LYS A 345 28.19 -10.10 5.67
C LYS A 345 27.84 -9.95 4.18
N ILE A 346 28.30 -8.89 3.52
CA ILE A 346 28.05 -8.66 2.09
C ILE A 346 28.61 -9.82 1.25
N LEU A 347 29.84 -10.26 1.54
CA LEU A 347 30.45 -11.40 0.84
C LEU A 347 29.63 -12.69 1.07
N ALA A 348 29.22 -12.96 2.31
CA ALA A 348 28.39 -14.12 2.63
C ALA A 348 27.03 -14.09 1.90
N LEU A 349 26.37 -12.93 1.84
CA LEU A 349 25.11 -12.78 1.09
C LEU A 349 25.31 -12.93 -0.42
N ASN A 350 26.42 -12.44 -0.98
CA ASN A 350 26.72 -12.65 -2.40
C ASN A 350 26.92 -14.14 -2.74
N ASP A 351 27.56 -14.90 -1.85
CA ASP A 351 27.68 -16.36 -2.00
C ASP A 351 26.31 -17.05 -1.93
N VAL A 352 25.41 -16.59 -1.05
CA VAL A 352 24.02 -17.08 -0.99
C VAL A 352 23.26 -16.72 -2.27
N LEU A 353 23.36 -15.49 -2.78
CA LEU A 353 22.72 -15.10 -4.05
C LEU A 353 23.18 -15.96 -5.22
N GLN A 354 24.50 -16.18 -5.34
CA GLN A 354 25.05 -17.00 -6.42
C GLN A 354 24.59 -18.45 -6.32
N SER A 355 24.64 -19.03 -5.11
CA SER A 355 24.24 -20.44 -4.90
C SER A 355 22.75 -20.66 -5.10
N GLN A 356 21.88 -19.77 -4.59
CA GLN A 356 20.44 -19.87 -4.78
C GLN A 356 20.03 -19.57 -6.22
N GLY A 357 20.67 -18.61 -6.91
CA GLY A 357 20.46 -18.38 -8.33
C GLY A 357 20.73 -19.62 -9.18
N GLN A 358 21.86 -20.31 -8.92
CA GLN A 358 22.16 -21.59 -9.59
C GLN A 358 21.16 -22.70 -9.23
N ALA A 359 20.66 -22.73 -7.99
CA ALA A 359 19.66 -23.71 -7.55
C ALA A 359 18.33 -23.50 -8.29
N ILE A 360 17.87 -22.25 -8.38
CA ILE A 360 16.65 -21.84 -9.11
C ILE A 360 16.73 -22.26 -10.58
N ASP A 361 17.84 -21.94 -11.26
CA ASP A 361 18.01 -22.30 -12.67
C ASP A 361 18.01 -23.83 -12.89
N ARG A 362 18.67 -24.58 -11.99
CA ARG A 362 18.69 -26.05 -12.04
C ARG A 362 17.30 -26.64 -11.79
N GLN A 363 16.60 -26.18 -10.77
CA GLN A 363 15.26 -26.68 -10.41
C GLN A 363 14.24 -26.35 -11.51
N LYS A 364 14.29 -25.16 -12.11
CA LYS A 364 13.48 -24.80 -13.29
C LYS A 364 13.73 -25.78 -14.45
N ALA A 365 15.01 -26.04 -14.76
CA ALA A 365 15.37 -26.97 -15.82
C ALA A 365 14.91 -28.41 -15.53
N ASP A 366 15.01 -28.86 -14.27
CA ASP A 366 14.56 -30.18 -13.83
C ASP A 366 13.04 -30.36 -13.92
N ILE A 367 12.26 -29.35 -13.52
CA ILE A 367 10.79 -29.38 -13.61
C ILE A 367 10.36 -29.45 -15.08
N LEU A 368 10.91 -28.56 -15.93
CA LEU A 368 10.61 -28.53 -17.36
C LEU A 368 11.02 -29.84 -18.06
N GLY A 369 12.19 -30.39 -17.72
CA GLY A 369 12.72 -31.60 -18.33
C GLY A 369 11.99 -32.88 -17.93
N ARG A 370 11.52 -32.97 -16.67
CA ARG A 370 10.90 -34.20 -16.14
C ARG A 370 9.38 -34.25 -16.31
N PHE A 371 8.69 -33.12 -16.18
CA PHE A 371 7.22 -33.09 -16.14
C PHE A 371 6.59 -32.39 -17.33
N GLN A 372 7.36 -31.65 -18.15
CA GLN A 372 6.85 -30.87 -19.29
C GLN A 372 5.72 -29.88 -18.90
N VAL A 373 5.65 -29.46 -17.64
CA VAL A 373 4.66 -28.49 -17.15
C VAL A 373 5.25 -27.09 -17.27
N ALA A 374 4.46 -26.14 -17.79
CA ALA A 374 4.86 -24.75 -17.85
C ALA A 374 4.87 -24.11 -16.44
N LEU A 375 5.97 -23.45 -16.11
CA LEU A 375 6.10 -22.64 -14.89
C LEU A 375 5.66 -21.22 -15.19
N LYS A 376 4.77 -20.68 -14.36
CA LYS A 376 4.37 -19.27 -14.41
C LYS A 376 5.00 -18.54 -13.24
N GLU A 377 5.65 -17.42 -13.54
CA GLU A 377 6.13 -16.50 -12.50
C GLU A 377 4.95 -15.64 -12.02
N ALA A 378 4.74 -15.64 -10.70
CA ALA A 378 3.75 -14.85 -10.01
C ALA A 378 4.46 -13.93 -9.00
N THR A 379 3.82 -12.81 -8.66
CA THR A 379 4.35 -11.86 -7.68
C THR A 379 4.08 -12.35 -6.25
N SER A 380 5.12 -12.35 -5.41
CA SER A 380 4.95 -12.57 -3.97
C SER A 380 4.23 -11.39 -3.31
N PRO A 381 3.51 -11.60 -2.17
CA PRO A 381 2.82 -10.52 -1.47
C PRO A 381 3.76 -9.36 -1.14
N ALA A 382 3.31 -8.13 -1.40
CA ALA A 382 4.12 -6.91 -1.26
C ALA A 382 4.46 -6.60 0.22
N PHE A 383 5.59 -5.92 0.44
CA PHE A 383 5.82 -5.23 1.72
C PHE A 383 5.15 -3.86 1.66
N CYS A 384 4.66 -3.40 2.80
CA CYS A 384 3.97 -2.12 2.92
C CYS A 384 4.62 -1.25 3.99
N GLN A 385 4.56 0.07 3.81
CA GLN A 385 4.96 1.08 4.78
C GLN A 385 3.98 2.24 4.70
N GLN A 386 3.67 2.89 5.82
CA GLN A 386 2.83 4.09 5.80
C GLN A 386 3.52 5.21 5.01
N GLN A 387 2.73 5.95 4.21
CA GLN A 387 3.18 7.16 3.52
C GLN A 387 3.27 8.35 4.49
N ASP A 388 4.11 9.33 4.13
CA ASP A 388 4.18 10.60 4.85
C ASP A 388 2.88 11.42 4.66
N PRO A 389 2.45 12.22 5.66
CA PRO A 389 1.23 13.03 5.55
C PRO A 389 1.28 13.99 4.35
N THR A 390 0.17 14.13 3.62
CA THR A 390 0.06 15.03 2.46
C THR A 390 -0.57 16.37 2.85
N ILE A 391 0.14 17.47 2.57
CA ILE A 391 -0.39 18.83 2.69
C ILE A 391 -1.08 19.24 1.39
N PHE A 392 -2.24 19.85 1.53
CA PHE A 392 -3.00 20.50 0.48
C PHE A 392 -3.09 22.00 0.75
N LEU A 393 -2.94 22.80 -0.30
CA LEU A 393 -3.10 24.26 -0.27
C LEU A 393 -4.18 24.70 -1.26
N GLY A 394 -5.23 25.32 -0.73
CA GLY A 394 -6.26 25.99 -1.53
C GLY A 394 -5.86 27.40 -1.94
N GLY A 395 -6.27 27.83 -3.14
CA GLY A 395 -6.05 29.19 -3.64
C GLY A 395 -4.67 29.42 -4.27
N VAL A 396 -3.86 28.38 -4.43
CA VAL A 396 -2.53 28.44 -5.05
C VAL A 396 -2.60 27.79 -6.43
N LYS A 397 -2.36 28.57 -7.49
CA LYS A 397 -2.24 28.01 -8.84
C LYS A 397 -0.91 27.27 -9.00
N SER A 398 -0.93 26.20 -9.78
CA SER A 398 0.30 25.52 -10.20
C SER A 398 1.25 26.51 -10.88
N GLY A 399 2.54 26.44 -10.55
CA GLY A 399 3.58 27.16 -11.29
C GLY A 399 3.89 26.51 -12.65
N TRP A 400 3.42 25.29 -12.88
CA TRP A 400 3.55 24.57 -14.15
C TRP A 400 2.46 24.98 -15.13
N PRO A 401 2.80 25.21 -16.41
CA PRO A 401 1.81 25.50 -17.43
C PRO A 401 0.93 24.26 -17.69
N LEU A 402 -0.32 24.44 -18.11
CA LEU A 402 -1.28 23.33 -18.24
C LEU A 402 -0.92 22.31 -19.33
N ASP A 403 -0.14 22.74 -20.32
CA ASP A 403 0.34 21.99 -21.48
C ASP A 403 1.73 21.36 -21.27
N TYR A 404 2.24 21.29 -20.03
CA TYR A 404 3.62 20.83 -19.79
C TYR A 404 3.86 19.34 -20.10
N LEU A 405 2.79 18.52 -20.14
CA LEU A 405 2.86 17.10 -20.52
C LEU A 405 2.66 16.88 -22.02
N ASP A 406 2.24 17.91 -22.75
CA ASP A 406 2.03 17.82 -24.20
C ASP A 406 3.38 17.82 -24.93
N ALA A 407 3.42 17.21 -26.12
CA ALA A 407 4.60 17.27 -26.97
C ALA A 407 4.95 18.73 -27.31
N LEU A 408 6.23 19.09 -27.21
CA LEU A 408 6.69 20.46 -27.44
C LEU A 408 6.47 20.83 -28.91
N LYS A 409 5.63 21.84 -29.17
CA LYS A 409 5.38 22.29 -30.55
C LYS A 409 6.63 22.94 -31.14
N VAL A 410 7.09 22.44 -32.28
CA VAL A 410 8.25 22.95 -33.04
C VAL A 410 7.84 23.41 -34.43
N ARG A 411 8.60 24.33 -35.01
CA ARG A 411 8.35 24.91 -36.34
C ARG A 411 9.62 25.01 -37.17
N LEU A 412 9.47 24.87 -38.48
CA LEU A 412 10.54 25.07 -39.45
C LEU A 412 10.62 26.55 -39.86
N GLY A 413 11.75 26.98 -40.40
CA GLY A 413 11.91 28.34 -40.92
C GLY A 413 10.96 28.70 -42.07
N ILE A 414 10.38 27.70 -42.75
CA ILE A 414 9.34 27.89 -43.77
C ILE A 414 7.98 28.31 -43.17
N HIS A 415 7.72 27.96 -41.90
CA HIS A 415 6.49 28.31 -41.19
C HIS A 415 6.53 29.73 -40.60
N ILE A 416 7.64 30.48 -40.76
CA ILE A 416 7.75 31.86 -40.32
C ILE A 416 7.36 32.78 -41.48
N GLN A 417 6.33 33.60 -41.29
CA GLN A 417 5.83 34.53 -42.29
C GLN A 417 6.94 35.50 -42.73
N ARG A 418 7.27 35.55 -44.02
CA ARG A 418 8.29 36.47 -44.56
C ARG A 418 7.73 37.81 -45.02
N ASP A 419 6.48 37.82 -45.46
CA ASP A 419 5.83 39.00 -46.03
C ASP A 419 5.28 39.93 -44.94
N GLY A 420 5.56 41.23 -45.03
CA GLY A 420 5.05 42.24 -44.09
C GLY A 420 5.80 42.35 -42.77
N LEU A 421 6.90 41.62 -42.59
CA LEU A 421 7.77 41.73 -41.42
C LEU A 421 8.52 43.08 -41.37
N PRO A 422 8.56 43.77 -40.21
CA PRO A 422 9.34 45.00 -40.03
C PRO A 422 10.82 44.83 -40.39
N GLU A 423 11.46 45.91 -40.86
CA GLU A 423 12.92 45.97 -40.98
C GLU A 423 13.56 46.16 -39.60
N LEU A 424 14.75 45.59 -39.42
CA LEU A 424 15.53 45.74 -38.20
C LEU A 424 16.07 47.19 -38.10
N PRO A 425 16.02 47.83 -36.92
CA PRO A 425 16.55 49.17 -36.74
C PRO A 425 18.05 49.26 -37.08
N PRO A 426 18.50 50.31 -37.79
CA PRO A 426 19.91 50.47 -38.14
C PRO A 426 20.75 50.79 -36.89
N GLY A 427 21.67 49.89 -36.55
CA GLY A 427 22.60 50.02 -35.41
C GLY A 427 22.36 49.03 -34.27
N ASP A 428 21.25 48.30 -34.27
CA ASP A 428 20.95 47.28 -33.25
C ASP A 428 21.64 45.95 -33.63
N ASP A 429 22.65 45.55 -32.87
CA ASP A 429 23.30 44.23 -32.98
C ASP A 429 22.51 43.26 -32.11
N TYR A 430 21.46 42.62 -32.67
CA TYR A 430 20.66 41.56 -32.01
C TYR A 430 21.47 40.29 -31.67
N GLY A 431 22.81 40.37 -31.71
CA GLY A 431 23.72 39.28 -31.38
C GLY A 431 23.85 38.25 -32.50
N PHE A 432 23.41 38.55 -33.74
CA PHE A 432 23.48 37.61 -34.86
C PHE A 432 24.90 37.13 -35.16
N ARG A 433 25.89 37.99 -34.93
CA ARG A 433 27.32 37.65 -35.08
C ARG A 433 27.80 36.54 -34.15
N CYS A 434 27.06 36.24 -33.08
CA CYS A 434 27.38 35.18 -32.12
C CYS A 434 26.90 33.81 -32.61
N LEU A 435 25.93 33.79 -33.54
CA LEU A 435 25.31 32.57 -34.07
C LEU A 435 26.14 31.96 -35.22
N PRO A 436 26.14 30.63 -35.36
CA PRO A 436 26.66 29.96 -36.55
C PRO A 436 26.00 30.48 -37.83
N ASP A 437 26.75 30.55 -38.93
CA ASP A 437 26.27 31.07 -40.22
C ASP A 437 24.99 30.35 -40.71
N THR A 438 24.83 29.07 -40.38
CA THR A 438 23.64 28.26 -40.73
C THR A 438 22.36 28.70 -40.04
N LEU A 439 22.45 29.38 -38.89
CA LEU A 439 21.30 29.80 -38.08
C LEU A 439 20.96 31.29 -38.22
N GLN A 440 21.85 32.09 -38.83
CA GLN A 440 21.70 33.55 -38.92
C GLN A 440 20.44 33.97 -39.70
N ASP A 441 20.15 33.33 -40.83
CA ASP A 441 18.96 33.63 -41.65
C ASP A 441 17.65 33.41 -40.85
N THR A 442 17.56 32.29 -40.14
CA THR A 442 16.39 31.97 -39.30
C THR A 442 16.30 32.90 -38.09
N ALA A 443 17.43 33.25 -37.47
CA ALA A 443 17.47 34.19 -36.35
C ALA A 443 17.03 35.60 -36.77
N GLU A 444 17.39 36.07 -37.96
CA GLU A 444 16.94 37.35 -38.51
C GLU A 444 15.41 37.35 -38.69
N LEU A 445 14.85 36.27 -39.24
CA LEU A 445 13.39 36.12 -39.39
C LEU A 445 12.67 36.18 -38.04
N LEU A 446 13.18 35.47 -37.03
CA LEU A 446 12.61 35.49 -35.68
C LEU A 446 12.67 36.87 -35.01
N ALA A 447 13.77 37.61 -35.18
CA ALA A 447 13.90 38.96 -34.64
C ALA A 447 12.94 39.95 -35.30
N ARG A 448 12.74 39.83 -36.63
CA ARG A 448 11.77 40.64 -37.37
C ARG A 448 10.33 40.29 -36.95
N GLU A 449 10.04 39.01 -36.72
CA GLU A 449 8.78 38.54 -36.16
C GLU A 449 8.54 39.09 -34.74
N PHE A 450 9.56 39.11 -33.88
CA PHE A 450 9.50 39.74 -32.56
C PHE A 450 9.10 41.23 -32.64
N LEU A 451 9.67 41.98 -33.58
CA LEU A 451 9.31 43.39 -33.80
C LEU A 451 7.88 43.60 -34.32
N LEU A 452 7.32 42.61 -35.02
CA LEU A 452 5.92 42.64 -35.48
C LEU A 452 4.98 42.58 -34.27
N TYR A 453 5.15 41.57 -33.41
CA TYR A 453 4.30 41.35 -32.23
C TYR A 453 4.49 42.41 -31.13
N ARG A 454 5.65 43.08 -31.11
CA ARG A 454 5.88 44.28 -30.28
C ARG A 454 4.91 45.42 -30.62
N LYS A 455 4.67 45.67 -31.91
CA LYS A 455 3.90 46.83 -32.41
C LYS A 455 2.38 46.59 -32.39
N ASP A 456 1.95 45.36 -32.59
CA ASP A 456 0.52 45.02 -32.72
C ASP A 456 0.17 43.80 -31.85
N ALA A 457 -0.18 44.08 -30.60
CA ALA A 457 -0.55 43.07 -29.60
C ALA A 457 -1.85 42.31 -29.92
N SER A 458 -2.59 42.72 -30.96
CA SER A 458 -3.92 42.20 -31.30
C SER A 458 -3.91 41.15 -32.42
N LYS A 459 -2.77 40.91 -33.06
CA LYS A 459 -2.60 39.94 -34.14
C LYS A 459 -2.32 38.53 -33.59
N THR A 460 -3.32 37.92 -32.96
CA THR A 460 -3.35 36.48 -32.66
C THR A 460 -4.03 35.67 -33.77
N GLN A 461 -4.04 36.17 -35.01
CA GLN A 461 -4.66 35.45 -36.13
C GLN A 461 -3.88 34.18 -36.44
N HIS A 462 -4.51 33.03 -36.16
CA HIS A 462 -4.05 31.71 -36.59
C HIS A 462 -4.14 31.62 -38.11
N ASP A 463 -3.03 31.93 -38.79
CA ASP A 463 -2.80 31.45 -40.15
C ASP A 463 -2.39 29.98 -40.05
N ALA A 464 -3.08 29.09 -40.78
CA ALA A 464 -2.81 27.66 -40.76
C ALA A 464 -1.40 27.35 -41.28
N ASP A 465 -0.90 28.19 -42.19
CA ASP A 465 0.41 28.03 -42.84
C ASP A 465 1.55 28.69 -42.04
N HIS A 466 1.24 29.68 -41.19
CA HIS A 466 2.22 30.47 -40.44
C HIS A 466 1.81 30.64 -38.97
N PRO A 467 1.95 29.59 -38.13
CA PRO A 467 1.59 29.67 -36.72
C PRO A 467 2.48 30.68 -35.96
N PRO A 468 1.91 31.47 -35.03
CA PRO A 468 2.69 32.33 -34.17
C PRO A 468 3.63 31.52 -33.25
N PRO A 469 4.61 32.16 -32.59
CA PRO A 469 5.40 31.52 -31.54
C PRO A 469 4.54 30.85 -30.46
N LEU A 470 4.96 29.68 -29.97
CA LEU A 470 4.24 28.87 -28.97
C LEU A 470 3.70 29.66 -27.77
N TYR A 471 4.48 30.61 -27.25
CA TYR A 471 4.09 31.40 -26.08
C TYR A 471 3.18 32.61 -26.40
N HIS A 472 3.04 32.97 -27.68
CA HIS A 472 2.16 34.07 -28.11
C HIS A 472 0.69 33.64 -28.23
N GLU A 473 0.41 32.36 -28.54
CA GLU A 473 -0.96 31.81 -28.73
C GLU A 473 -1.92 32.10 -27.54
N HIS A 474 -1.38 32.32 -26.34
CA HIS A 474 -2.15 32.53 -25.11
C HIS A 474 -1.71 33.77 -24.31
N GLY A 475 -0.91 34.67 -24.93
CA GLY A 475 -0.39 35.87 -24.25
C GLY A 475 0.54 35.57 -23.06
N ARG A 476 1.24 34.42 -23.05
CA ARG A 476 2.21 34.02 -22.01
C ARG A 476 3.49 34.85 -22.06
N ASP A 477 3.70 35.56 -23.16
CA ASP A 477 4.84 36.44 -23.45
C ASP A 477 4.69 37.85 -22.87
N ARG A 478 3.74 38.07 -21.94
CA ARG A 478 3.49 39.37 -21.29
C ARG A 478 3.15 39.20 -19.81
N TRP A 479 3.72 40.06 -18.97
CA TRP A 479 3.36 40.11 -17.54
C TRP A 479 2.16 41.00 -17.21
N ASN A 480 1.66 41.78 -18.18
CA ASN A 480 0.45 42.60 -18.04
C ASN A 480 0.45 43.54 -16.82
N ASP A 481 1.57 44.21 -16.55
CA ASP A 481 1.76 45.13 -15.41
C ASP A 481 1.60 44.46 -14.02
N GLN A 482 1.86 43.15 -13.97
CA GLN A 482 1.91 42.35 -12.76
C GLN A 482 3.32 41.82 -12.52
N GLN A 483 3.60 41.46 -11.28
CA GLN A 483 4.77 40.64 -10.96
C GLN A 483 4.42 39.17 -11.20
N PRO A 484 5.18 38.42 -12.02
CA PRO A 484 4.88 37.02 -12.27
C PRO A 484 5.06 36.18 -10.98
N TRP A 485 4.26 35.12 -10.86
CA TRP A 485 4.23 34.23 -9.70
C TRP A 485 4.07 32.79 -10.17
N PHE A 486 5.10 31.95 -9.94
CA PHE A 486 5.13 30.55 -10.35
C PHE A 486 5.59 29.65 -9.18
N PRO A 487 4.68 29.22 -8.30
CA PRO A 487 5.00 28.34 -7.18
C PRO A 487 5.75 27.08 -7.62
N LEU A 488 6.91 26.80 -7.02
CA LEU A 488 7.74 25.64 -7.35
C LEU A 488 7.80 24.63 -6.20
N PHE A 489 8.13 25.11 -5.00
CA PHE A 489 8.34 24.24 -3.85
C PHE A 489 7.85 24.91 -2.57
N LEU A 490 7.70 24.09 -1.55
CA LEU A 490 7.24 24.49 -0.24
C LEU A 490 8.31 24.15 0.81
N GLU A 491 8.62 25.13 1.68
CA GLU A 491 9.42 24.90 2.87
C GLU A 491 8.51 24.71 4.08
N TRP A 492 8.75 23.66 4.86
CA TRP A 492 7.99 23.38 6.06
C TRP A 492 8.89 23.15 7.27
N GLU A 493 8.36 23.48 8.45
CA GLU A 493 8.92 23.13 9.76
C GLU A 493 7.79 22.61 10.62
N ALA A 494 7.99 21.46 11.26
CA ALA A 494 7.05 20.87 12.20
C ALA A 494 7.74 20.59 13.54
N GLU A 495 7.02 20.83 14.64
CA GLU A 495 7.37 20.30 15.95
C GLU A 495 6.63 18.98 16.14
N TYR A 496 7.39 17.88 16.21
CA TYR A 496 6.88 16.54 16.48
C TYR A 496 7.08 16.19 17.96
N THR A 497 6.02 15.71 18.59
CA THR A 497 6.00 15.21 19.97
C THR A 497 5.70 13.72 19.95
N HIS A 498 6.62 12.93 20.51
CA HIS A 498 6.48 11.48 20.60
C HIS A 498 5.66 11.10 21.84
N VAL A 499 4.51 10.45 21.64
CA VAL A 499 3.67 9.93 22.72
C VAL A 499 4.17 8.52 23.06
N ASP A 500 4.11 8.06 24.31
CA ASP A 500 4.54 6.68 24.60
C ASP A 500 3.58 5.64 24.00
N PHE A 501 4.10 4.52 23.52
CA PHE A 501 3.29 3.47 22.88
C PHE A 501 2.22 2.88 23.82
N THR A 502 2.45 2.88 25.13
CA THR A 502 1.48 2.35 26.11
C THR A 502 0.22 3.19 26.24
N GLU A 503 0.26 4.48 25.84
CA GLU A 503 -0.92 5.35 25.79
C GLU A 503 -1.83 5.05 24.60
N TRP A 504 -1.41 4.17 23.67
CA TRP A 504 -2.18 3.78 22.50
C TRP A 504 -2.89 2.43 22.69
N GLU A 505 -4.18 2.42 22.38
CA GLU A 505 -5.01 1.21 22.31
C GLU A 505 -5.74 1.18 20.96
N MET A 506 -6.10 -0.01 20.48
CA MET A 506 -6.89 -0.15 19.27
C MET A 506 -8.36 -0.21 19.68
N GLU A 507 -9.17 0.73 19.21
CA GLU A 507 -10.61 0.81 19.52
C GLU A 507 -11.43 1.03 18.24
N GLU A 508 -12.71 0.65 18.30
CA GLU A 508 -13.69 1.01 17.28
C GLU A 508 -14.21 2.43 17.54
N ARG A 509 -14.09 3.31 16.55
CA ARG A 509 -14.51 4.70 16.73
C ARG A 509 -15.26 5.25 15.54
N ALA A 510 -16.38 5.90 15.83
CA ALA A 510 -17.10 6.72 14.86
C ALA A 510 -16.22 7.88 14.40
N THR A 511 -16.13 8.04 13.09
CA THR A 511 -15.36 9.09 12.43
C THR A 511 -16.22 10.32 12.19
N GLY A 512 -15.64 11.43 11.71
CA GLY A 512 -16.40 12.63 11.35
C GLY A 512 -17.53 12.40 10.32
N THR A 513 -17.50 11.27 9.60
CA THR A 513 -18.55 10.84 8.66
C THR A 513 -19.66 9.99 9.28
N GLY A 514 -19.54 9.65 10.57
CA GLY A 514 -20.45 8.76 11.29
C GLY A 514 -20.17 7.26 11.13
N ALA A 515 -19.26 6.87 10.23
CA ALA A 515 -18.84 5.47 10.07
C ALA A 515 -17.86 5.06 11.18
N CYS A 516 -18.15 3.95 11.86
CA CYS A 516 -17.21 3.33 12.80
C CYS A 516 -16.07 2.64 12.04
N LYS A 517 -14.84 2.87 12.48
CA LYS A 517 -13.63 2.23 11.96
C LYS A 517 -12.69 1.84 13.09
N PHE A 518 -11.95 0.75 12.89
CA PHE A 518 -10.88 0.33 13.79
C PHE A 518 -9.62 1.14 13.53
N ARG A 519 -9.12 1.81 14.57
CA ARG A 519 -7.88 2.58 14.51
C ARG A 519 -7.21 2.64 15.86
N TYR A 520 -5.92 2.96 15.84
CA TYR A 520 -5.22 3.32 17.06
C TYR A 520 -5.73 4.64 17.64
N ALA A 521 -5.88 4.62 18.94
CA ALA A 521 -6.49 5.64 19.74
C ALA A 521 -5.67 5.87 21.01
N ILE A 522 -5.53 7.12 21.43
CA ILE A 522 -5.00 7.46 22.73
C ILE A 522 -6.05 7.06 23.79
N GLN A 523 -5.60 6.54 24.93
CA GLN A 523 -6.45 6.22 26.07
C GLN A 523 -7.32 7.43 26.48
N ARG A 524 -8.46 7.17 27.14
CA ARG A 524 -9.44 8.19 27.55
C ARG A 524 -8.95 9.06 28.71
N LYS A 525 -7.81 9.72 28.54
CA LYS A 525 -7.19 10.67 29.45
C LYS A 525 -6.70 11.88 28.64
N PRO A 526 -6.67 13.08 29.25
CA PRO A 526 -6.12 14.25 28.60
C PRO A 526 -4.60 14.10 28.39
N LEU A 527 -4.15 14.27 27.15
CA LEU A 527 -2.75 14.08 26.76
C LEU A 527 -1.83 15.22 27.25
N TRP A 528 -2.39 16.38 27.63
CA TRP A 528 -1.64 17.53 28.14
C TRP A 528 -1.24 17.39 29.62
N ASP A 529 -1.92 16.56 30.41
CA ASP A 529 -1.60 16.32 31.83
C ASP A 529 -0.17 15.79 32.08
N PRO A 530 0.33 14.76 31.37
CA PRO A 530 1.65 14.19 31.62
C PRO A 530 2.83 15.08 31.18
N HIS A 531 2.59 16.23 30.54
CA HIS A 531 3.63 17.16 30.05
C HIS A 531 4.76 16.44 29.28
N ILE A 532 4.45 15.97 28.07
CA ILE A 532 5.38 15.17 27.26
C ILE A 532 6.57 16.03 26.76
N GLU A 533 7.78 15.66 27.19
CA GLU A 533 9.03 16.36 26.89
C GLU A 533 9.78 15.83 25.64
N ASP A 534 9.42 14.66 25.10
CA ASP A 534 10.03 14.09 23.89
C ASP A 534 9.55 14.83 22.62
N ARG A 535 10.05 16.06 22.46
CA ARG A 535 9.73 16.99 21.39
C ARG A 535 10.95 17.29 20.52
N ARG A 536 10.70 17.51 19.23
CA ARG A 536 11.74 17.89 18.27
C ARG A 536 11.19 18.71 17.13
N THR A 537 12.06 19.54 16.57
CA THR A 537 11.75 20.26 15.33
C THR A 537 12.36 19.52 14.14
N ILE A 538 11.55 19.31 13.11
CA ILE A 538 11.92 18.70 11.83
C ILE A 538 11.55 19.67 10.69
N THR A 539 12.32 19.67 9.61
CA THR A 539 12.21 20.67 8.54
C THR A 539 12.47 20.03 7.19
N GLY A 540 11.71 20.39 6.17
CA GLY A 540 11.92 19.88 4.82
C GLY A 540 11.58 20.88 3.73
N ARG A 541 11.94 20.50 2.49
CA ARG A 541 11.56 21.19 1.25
C ARG A 541 10.94 20.17 0.30
N ILE A 542 9.77 20.49 -0.23
CA ILE A 542 8.98 19.57 -1.06
C ILE A 542 8.50 20.28 -2.33
N LEU A 543 8.48 19.58 -3.46
CA LEU A 543 7.98 20.14 -4.72
C LEU A 543 6.45 20.28 -4.68
N LEU A 544 5.93 21.40 -5.20
CA LEU A 544 4.50 21.62 -5.33
C LEU A 544 4.02 21.14 -6.70
N LEU A 545 3.09 20.19 -6.70
CA LEU A 545 2.51 19.61 -7.91
C LEU A 545 0.98 19.75 -7.89
N PRO A 546 0.32 19.91 -9.06
CA PRO A 546 -1.13 19.90 -9.19
C PRO A 546 -1.74 18.48 -9.08
N GLN A 547 -1.19 17.64 -8.19
CA GLN A 547 -1.61 16.26 -7.95
C GLN A 547 -3.11 16.10 -7.61
N PRO A 548 -3.75 16.98 -6.79
CA PRO A 548 -5.16 16.82 -6.43
C PRO A 548 -6.07 16.93 -7.65
N VAL A 549 -5.69 17.82 -8.57
CA VAL A 549 -6.42 18.10 -9.80
C VAL A 549 -6.35 16.92 -10.76
N PHE A 550 -5.16 16.35 -10.97
CA PHE A 550 -5.00 15.14 -11.77
C PHE A 550 -5.69 13.92 -11.16
N SER A 551 -5.62 13.78 -9.83
CA SER A 551 -6.32 12.70 -9.13
C SER A 551 -7.83 12.83 -9.29
N LEU A 552 -8.37 14.05 -9.20
CA LEU A 552 -9.80 14.31 -9.42
C LEU A 552 -10.21 14.03 -10.87
N GLN A 553 -9.42 14.49 -11.85
CA GLN A 553 -9.65 14.24 -13.27
C GLN A 553 -9.66 12.74 -13.58
N ALA A 554 -8.65 12.00 -13.17
CA ALA A 554 -8.55 10.56 -13.42
C ALA A 554 -9.73 9.78 -12.79
N GLN A 555 -10.22 10.23 -11.63
CA GLN A 555 -11.40 9.65 -10.99
C GLN A 555 -12.69 9.94 -11.76
N LEU A 556 -12.85 11.17 -12.27
CA LEU A 556 -13.98 11.52 -13.14
C LEU A 556 -13.94 10.73 -14.46
N GLU A 557 -12.78 10.57 -15.07
CA GLU A 557 -12.59 9.74 -16.27
C GLU A 557 -12.97 8.28 -16.02
N ARG A 558 -12.53 7.70 -14.89
CA ARG A 558 -12.93 6.34 -14.48
C ARG A 558 -14.43 6.22 -14.24
N LEU A 559 -15.06 7.22 -13.64
CA LEU A 559 -16.51 7.25 -13.44
C LEU A 559 -17.24 7.26 -14.79
N TYR A 560 -16.77 8.07 -15.74
CA TYR A 560 -17.33 8.12 -17.09
C TYR A 560 -17.10 6.84 -17.88
N SER A 561 -15.96 6.17 -17.71
CA SER A 561 -15.68 4.91 -18.42
C SER A 561 -16.43 3.71 -17.83
N SER A 562 -16.71 3.71 -16.52
CA SER A 562 -17.36 2.60 -15.82
C SER A 562 -18.88 2.69 -15.80
N THR A 563 -19.45 3.89 -16.02
CA THR A 563 -20.90 4.09 -16.01
C THR A 563 -21.48 4.02 -17.44
N PRO A 564 -22.56 3.26 -17.69
CA PRO A 564 -23.21 3.21 -19.00
C PRO A 564 -23.63 4.60 -19.52
N GLU A 565 -23.39 4.88 -20.81
CA GLU A 565 -23.70 6.18 -21.44
C GLU A 565 -25.16 6.61 -21.28
N GLU A 566 -26.11 5.67 -21.23
CA GLU A 566 -27.53 5.93 -21.03
C GLU A 566 -27.86 6.57 -19.67
N ILE A 567 -27.06 6.29 -18.64
CA ILE A 567 -27.22 6.87 -17.30
C ILE A 567 -26.56 8.24 -17.29
N LEU A 568 -25.33 8.33 -17.79
CA LEU A 568 -24.59 9.60 -17.82
C LEU A 568 -25.33 10.67 -18.63
N ASN A 569 -25.91 10.31 -19.78
CA ASN A 569 -26.67 11.23 -20.66
C ASN A 569 -27.95 11.78 -20.02
N ARG A 570 -28.39 11.23 -18.87
CA ARG A 570 -29.52 11.79 -18.08
C ARG A 570 -29.08 12.96 -17.20
N TYR A 571 -27.81 13.02 -16.82
CA TYR A 571 -27.27 14.00 -15.89
C TYR A 571 -26.40 15.07 -16.58
N SER A 572 -25.68 14.71 -17.65
CA SER A 572 -24.83 15.64 -18.41
C SER A 572 -24.66 15.17 -19.86
N THR A 573 -24.43 16.11 -20.78
CA THR A 573 -24.06 15.81 -22.18
C THR A 573 -22.58 15.45 -22.31
N LYS A 574 -22.17 14.86 -23.44
CA LYS A 574 -20.75 14.53 -23.70
C LYS A 574 -19.87 15.79 -23.67
N ASP A 575 -20.33 16.85 -24.33
CA ASP A 575 -19.62 18.13 -24.39
C ASP A 575 -19.47 18.78 -22.99
N GLU A 576 -20.50 18.71 -22.14
CA GLU A 576 -20.43 19.19 -20.75
C GLU A 576 -19.43 18.39 -19.90
N ARG A 577 -19.27 17.08 -20.16
CA ARG A 577 -18.29 16.25 -19.45
C ARG A 577 -16.87 16.58 -19.88
N GLU A 578 -16.65 16.77 -21.18
CA GLU A 578 -15.35 17.22 -21.72
C GLU A 578 -14.99 18.61 -21.15
N GLN A 579 -15.95 19.54 -21.14
CA GLN A 579 -15.76 20.87 -20.53
C GLN A 579 -15.44 20.79 -19.04
N LEU A 580 -16.11 19.90 -18.29
CA LEU A 580 -15.83 19.72 -16.86
C LEU A 580 -14.41 19.19 -16.61
N LEU A 581 -13.92 18.26 -17.44
CA LEU A 581 -12.54 17.77 -17.34
C LEU A 581 -11.54 18.90 -17.60
N GLU A 582 -11.79 19.76 -18.60
CA GLU A 582 -10.95 20.93 -18.87
C GLU A 582 -10.98 21.98 -17.73
N ASP A 583 -12.14 22.17 -17.09
CA ASP A 583 -12.30 23.16 -16.03
C ASP A 583 -11.72 22.70 -14.70
N VAL A 584 -11.77 21.39 -14.40
CA VAL A 584 -11.13 20.80 -13.21
C VAL A 584 -9.63 21.10 -13.20
N ILE A 585 -8.96 21.03 -14.37
CA ILE A 585 -7.52 21.32 -14.52
C ILE A 585 -7.15 22.75 -14.07
N LYS A 586 -8.10 23.70 -14.15
CA LYS A 586 -7.87 25.12 -13.86
C LYS A 586 -8.01 25.46 -12.36
N LEU A 587 -8.40 24.50 -11.52
CA LEU A 587 -8.60 24.73 -10.09
C LEU A 587 -7.28 25.09 -9.40
N PRO A 588 -7.25 26.12 -8.53
CA PRO A 588 -6.05 26.62 -7.86
C PRO A 588 -5.70 25.73 -6.65
N PHE A 589 -5.45 24.44 -6.91
CA PHE A 589 -5.19 23.43 -5.90
C PHE A 589 -3.85 22.75 -6.15
N VAL A 590 -3.00 22.77 -5.12
CA VAL A 590 -1.72 22.05 -5.12
C VAL A 590 -1.63 21.20 -3.87
N SER A 591 -0.90 20.10 -3.96
CA SER A 591 -0.57 19.29 -2.79
C SER A 591 0.85 18.76 -2.89
N ALA A 592 1.43 18.44 -1.75
CA ALA A 592 2.69 17.75 -1.67
C ALA A 592 2.73 16.86 -0.42
N PRO A 593 3.21 15.61 -0.52
CA PRO A 593 3.56 14.82 0.65
C PRO A 593 4.64 15.55 1.46
N LEU A 594 4.59 15.46 2.79
CA LEU A 594 5.63 15.94 3.70
C LEU A 594 6.85 15.03 3.62
N ASP A 595 7.39 14.86 2.41
CA ASP A 595 8.51 13.98 2.12
C ASP A 595 9.67 14.30 3.06
N GLY A 596 10.14 13.25 3.72
CA GLY A 596 11.21 13.34 4.71
C GLY A 596 10.72 13.35 6.14
N PHE A 597 9.41 13.46 6.41
CA PHE A 597 8.87 13.40 7.77
C PHE A 597 9.29 12.11 8.48
N THR A 598 8.99 10.95 7.91
CA THR A 598 9.43 9.65 8.45
C THR A 598 10.95 9.51 8.42
N ASN A 599 11.63 10.02 7.39
CA ASN A 599 13.09 9.95 7.29
C ASN A 599 13.77 10.69 8.45
N HIS A 600 13.30 11.87 8.82
CA HIS A 600 13.80 12.59 9.99
C HIS A 600 13.57 11.79 11.28
N LEU A 601 12.47 11.02 11.39
CA LEU A 601 12.23 10.12 12.53
C LEU A 601 13.25 8.97 12.58
N LEU A 602 13.73 8.53 11.43
CA LEU A 602 14.82 7.56 11.28
C LEU A 602 16.22 8.17 11.33
N THR A 603 16.35 9.48 11.59
CA THR A 603 17.62 10.25 11.54
C THR A 603 18.31 10.22 10.17
N LEU A 604 17.49 10.25 9.12
CA LEU A 604 17.88 10.34 7.72
C LEU A 604 17.45 11.69 7.14
N SER A 605 18.20 12.21 6.17
CA SER A 605 17.86 13.42 5.42
C SER A 605 17.79 13.11 3.93
N ASP A 606 16.71 13.59 3.31
CA ASP A 606 16.56 13.64 1.87
C ASP A 606 17.19 14.93 1.32
N GLY A 607 17.71 14.89 0.09
CA GLY A 607 18.27 16.05 -0.58
C GLY A 607 19.57 15.81 -1.37
N SER A 608 19.92 16.82 -2.17
CA SER A 608 21.14 16.83 -2.98
C SER A 608 22.37 16.87 -2.08
N HIS A 609 23.21 15.84 -2.19
CA HIS A 609 24.48 15.72 -1.49
C HIS A 609 25.53 15.10 -2.41
N LEU A 610 26.79 15.14 -1.99
CA LEU A 610 27.87 14.54 -2.75
C LEU A 610 27.81 13.01 -2.67
N LYS A 611 27.70 12.36 -3.83
CA LYS A 611 27.69 10.89 -3.91
C LYS A 611 29.10 10.33 -4.10
N PRO A 612 29.46 9.22 -3.43
CA PRO A 612 30.79 8.62 -3.57
C PRO A 612 30.98 7.88 -4.92
N ASN A 613 29.87 7.58 -5.61
CA ASN A 613 29.84 6.96 -6.94
C ASN A 613 29.32 7.93 -8.00
N ILE A 614 29.96 7.96 -9.16
CA ILE A 614 29.52 8.70 -10.34
C ILE A 614 28.62 7.81 -11.20
N ARG A 615 27.51 8.38 -11.68
CA ARG A 615 26.56 7.71 -12.58
C ARG A 615 26.72 8.25 -14.01
N HIS A 616 26.90 7.36 -14.98
CA HIS A 616 26.84 7.70 -16.40
C HIS A 616 25.65 6.98 -17.04
N ALA A 617 24.96 7.65 -17.97
CA ALA A 617 23.85 7.05 -18.70
C ALA A 617 24.29 5.72 -19.36
N GLY A 618 23.59 4.63 -19.03
CA GLY A 618 23.85 3.29 -19.58
C GLY A 618 25.09 2.57 -19.04
N LYS A 619 25.84 3.10 -18.06
CA LYS A 619 26.99 2.44 -17.44
C LYS A 619 26.77 2.16 -15.95
N GLN A 620 27.51 1.20 -15.41
CA GLN A 620 27.54 0.91 -13.97
C GLN A 620 28.17 2.06 -13.17
N PRO A 621 27.78 2.28 -11.90
CA PRO A 621 28.36 3.30 -11.05
C PRO A 621 29.88 3.10 -10.89
N GLN A 622 30.65 4.20 -11.02
CA GLN A 622 32.11 4.17 -10.86
C GLN A 622 32.52 4.92 -9.59
N PRO A 623 33.43 4.37 -8.77
CA PRO A 623 33.88 5.00 -7.54
C PRO A 623 34.74 6.24 -7.83
N LEU A 624 34.55 7.31 -7.07
CA LEU A 624 35.40 8.50 -7.13
C LEU A 624 36.68 8.30 -6.31
N GLU A 625 37.84 8.66 -6.86
CA GLU A 625 39.14 8.44 -6.20
C GLU A 625 39.20 9.07 -4.79
N ASP A 626 38.76 10.32 -4.64
CA ASP A 626 38.83 11.02 -3.35
C ASP A 626 37.82 10.51 -2.33
N ALA A 627 36.75 9.84 -2.76
CA ALA A 627 35.79 9.26 -1.85
C ALA A 627 36.46 8.20 -0.97
N TYR A 628 37.46 7.45 -1.50
CA TYR A 628 38.15 6.42 -0.75
C TYR A 628 39.56 6.79 -0.25
N LYS A 629 40.20 7.86 -0.75
CA LYS A 629 41.57 8.26 -0.33
C LYS A 629 41.76 8.30 1.19
N HIS A 630 40.78 8.81 1.92
CA HIS A 630 40.83 8.92 3.38
C HIS A 630 40.17 7.75 4.11
N SER A 631 39.17 7.08 3.52
CA SER A 631 38.45 5.98 4.17
C SER A 631 39.15 4.62 4.02
N VAL A 632 40.20 4.51 3.19
CA VAL A 632 41.04 3.30 3.11
C VAL A 632 41.66 2.95 4.48
N THR A 633 41.88 3.93 5.35
CA THR A 633 42.41 3.72 6.71
C THR A 633 41.47 2.91 7.61
N ILE A 634 40.15 3.00 7.37
CA ILE A 634 39.13 2.21 8.06
C ILE A 634 38.72 0.97 7.23
N GLY A 635 39.43 0.69 6.14
CA GLY A 635 39.14 -0.46 5.28
C GLY A 635 38.08 -0.21 4.20
N ILE A 636 37.63 1.02 3.95
CA ILE A 636 36.73 1.35 2.83
C ILE A 636 37.58 1.84 1.65
N GLY A 637 37.90 0.94 0.71
CA GLY A 637 38.65 1.23 -0.51
C GLY A 637 37.77 1.32 -1.76
N GLU A 638 38.39 1.21 -2.93
CA GLU A 638 37.71 1.31 -4.23
C GLU A 638 36.59 0.26 -4.38
N GLU A 639 36.86 -0.99 -3.98
CA GLU A 639 35.89 -2.08 -4.07
C GLU A 639 34.69 -1.84 -3.14
N GLU A 640 34.92 -1.38 -1.90
CA GLU A 640 33.84 -1.10 -0.95
C GLU A 640 32.95 0.06 -1.40
N VAL A 641 33.53 1.12 -1.96
CA VAL A 641 32.75 2.23 -2.55
C VAL A 641 31.92 1.73 -3.74
N ARG A 642 32.47 0.83 -4.56
CA ARG A 642 31.73 0.17 -5.63
C ARG A 642 30.56 -0.69 -5.09
N MET A 643 30.74 -1.36 -3.94
CA MET A 643 29.69 -2.17 -3.30
C MET A 643 28.48 -1.36 -2.80
N MET A 644 28.67 -0.07 -2.47
CA MET A 644 27.56 0.83 -2.10
C MET A 644 26.52 0.93 -3.24
N GLY A 645 26.98 0.89 -4.49
CA GLY A 645 26.13 0.87 -5.68
C GLY A 645 25.25 2.10 -5.81
N LEU A 646 23.94 1.88 -6.03
CA LEU A 646 22.92 2.93 -6.18
C LEU A 646 22.34 3.40 -4.84
N GLU A 647 22.62 2.70 -3.74
CA GLU A 647 22.00 2.90 -2.44
C GLU A 647 22.64 4.07 -1.66
N THR A 648 22.77 5.22 -2.31
CA THR A 648 23.45 6.42 -1.79
C THR A 648 22.57 7.67 -1.89
N ASP A 649 21.26 7.51 -2.04
CA ASP A 649 20.34 8.66 -2.22
C ASP A 649 19.91 9.28 -0.88
N LEU A 650 19.77 8.49 0.19
CA LEU A 650 19.40 8.96 1.54
C LEU A 650 20.64 9.13 2.42
N THR A 651 20.86 10.32 2.98
CA THR A 651 22.01 10.57 3.88
C THR A 651 21.65 10.33 5.34
N PRO A 652 22.54 9.72 6.14
CA PRO A 652 22.38 9.73 7.58
C PRO A 652 22.70 11.11 8.16
N TYR A 653 22.07 11.47 9.29
CA TYR A 653 22.36 12.73 9.98
C TYR A 653 23.84 12.88 10.33
N GLY A 654 24.49 11.79 10.74
CA GLY A 654 25.87 11.79 11.22
C GLY A 654 26.07 12.85 12.31
N SER A 655 27.17 13.61 12.20
CA SER A 655 27.48 14.72 13.11
C SER A 655 27.07 16.10 12.55
N LEU A 656 26.46 16.15 11.36
CA LEU A 656 26.14 17.40 10.66
C LEU A 656 24.82 18.02 11.11
N VAL A 657 23.80 17.18 11.31
CA VAL A 657 22.45 17.65 11.65
C VAL A 657 22.36 17.89 13.15
N ARG A 658 22.13 19.15 13.53
CA ARG A 658 21.90 19.52 14.92
C ARG A 658 20.47 19.20 15.30
N LEU A 659 20.30 18.59 16.47
CA LEU A 659 18.99 18.30 17.03
C LEU A 659 18.54 19.52 17.83
N ALA A 660 17.63 20.31 17.25
CA ALA A 660 17.03 21.44 17.94
C ALA A 660 16.03 20.92 18.99
N HIS A 661 16.48 20.82 20.24
CA HIS A 661 15.60 20.56 21.38
C HIS A 661 14.89 21.86 21.77
N THR A 662 13.56 21.81 21.84
CA THR A 662 12.75 22.88 22.42
C THR A 662 12.83 22.76 23.94
N ASP A 663 13.68 23.56 24.57
CA ASP A 663 13.69 23.87 26.01
C ASP A 663 13.71 22.69 27.01
N ALA A 664 14.35 21.57 26.69
CA ALA A 664 14.57 20.52 27.68
C ALA A 664 15.71 20.92 28.65
N ALA A 665 15.35 21.15 29.91
CA ALA A 665 16.29 21.29 31.01
C ALA A 665 17.19 20.04 31.13
N GLU A 666 18.41 20.23 31.63
CA GLU A 666 19.38 19.18 31.91
C GLU A 666 18.75 18.01 32.70
N GLY A 667 18.41 16.89 32.04
CA GLY A 667 17.76 15.77 32.75
C GLY A 667 17.67 14.47 31.98
N GLU A 668 16.81 14.38 30.96
CA GLU A 668 16.54 13.13 30.24
C GLU A 668 16.49 13.38 28.74
N LYS A 669 17.59 13.08 28.03
CA LYS A 669 17.66 13.33 26.59
C LYS A 669 17.17 12.10 25.82
N TYR A 670 15.93 12.15 25.30
CA TYR A 670 15.34 11.09 24.46
C TYR A 670 16.15 10.81 23.17
N PRO A 671 16.10 9.58 22.63
CA PRO A 671 16.73 9.26 21.35
C PRO A 671 15.98 9.92 20.19
N ALA A 672 16.71 10.53 19.26
CA ALA A 672 16.14 11.10 18.04
C ALA A 672 15.64 10.03 17.07
N PHE A 673 16.19 8.82 17.12
CA PHE A 673 15.74 7.71 16.29
C PHE A 673 14.43 7.11 16.84
N LYS A 674 13.40 7.01 15.99
CA LYS A 674 12.12 6.38 16.28
C LYS A 674 11.83 5.27 15.26
N PRO A 675 11.87 3.97 15.65
CA PRO A 675 11.61 2.86 14.72
C PRO A 675 10.12 2.74 14.32
N VAL A 676 9.22 3.24 15.16
CA VAL A 676 7.76 3.30 14.93
C VAL A 676 7.33 4.74 15.20
N THR A 677 6.55 5.32 14.28
CA THR A 677 5.95 6.64 14.46
C THR A 677 4.69 6.50 15.28
N HIS A 678 4.56 7.28 16.36
CA HIS A 678 3.33 7.43 17.14
C HIS A 678 3.45 8.72 17.95
N GLY A 679 2.53 9.66 17.72
CA GLY A 679 2.61 10.97 18.34
C GLY A 679 1.72 12.03 17.71
N GLN A 680 2.05 13.29 17.97
CA GLN A 680 1.38 14.45 17.38
C GLN A 680 2.41 15.45 16.86
N PHE A 681 2.08 16.19 15.81
CA PHE A 681 2.91 17.32 15.37
C PHE A 681 2.10 18.57 15.06
N LYS A 682 2.74 19.73 15.14
CA LYS A 682 2.18 21.01 14.69
C LYS A 682 3.15 21.72 13.75
N LEU A 683 2.63 22.49 12.79
CA LEU A 683 3.45 23.26 11.86
C LEU A 683 3.90 24.58 12.51
N LYS A 684 5.18 24.91 12.38
CA LYS A 684 5.80 26.16 12.85
C LYS A 684 6.16 27.11 11.72
N LYS A 685 6.44 26.57 10.52
CA LYS A 685 6.76 27.32 9.31
C LYS A 685 6.13 26.63 8.12
N LEU A 686 5.55 27.43 7.21
CA LEU A 686 4.97 26.93 5.97
C LEU A 686 5.05 28.03 4.90
N ASN A 687 6.01 27.92 3.99
CA ASN A 687 6.32 28.95 3.00
C ASN A 687 6.28 28.37 1.58
N VAL A 688 5.47 28.96 0.71
CA VAL A 688 5.46 28.67 -0.72
C VAL A 688 6.49 29.55 -1.41
N ILE A 689 7.44 28.94 -2.13
CA ILE A 689 8.51 29.64 -2.85
C ILE A 689 8.31 29.48 -4.36
N ASP A 690 8.41 30.59 -5.09
CA ASP A 690 8.25 30.62 -6.54
C ASP A 690 9.58 30.52 -7.30
N LYS A 691 9.47 30.44 -8.64
CA LYS A 691 10.59 30.36 -9.58
C LYS A 691 11.62 31.49 -9.44
N PHE A 692 11.23 32.65 -8.92
CA PHE A 692 12.06 33.83 -8.76
C PHE A 692 12.52 34.06 -7.31
N GLY A 693 12.22 33.13 -6.39
CA GLY A 693 12.55 33.26 -4.96
C GLY A 693 11.58 34.14 -4.16
N GLN A 694 10.45 34.53 -4.74
CA GLN A 694 9.36 35.19 -4.00
C GLN A 694 8.74 34.17 -3.04
N ALA A 695 8.39 34.62 -1.83
CA ALA A 695 7.85 33.77 -0.78
C ALA A 695 6.45 34.23 -0.37
N ALA A 696 5.49 33.29 -0.32
CA ALA A 696 4.19 33.48 0.29
C ALA A 696 4.12 32.61 1.56
N CYS A 697 4.11 33.25 2.73
CA CYS A 697 4.12 32.57 4.01
C CYS A 697 2.69 32.36 4.52
N VAL A 698 2.34 31.12 4.85
CA VAL A 698 1.05 30.81 5.48
C VAL A 698 1.07 31.22 6.95
N ILE A 699 2.13 30.86 7.67
CA ILE A 699 2.37 31.29 9.04
C ILE A 699 3.19 32.59 8.99
N ASP A 700 2.69 33.66 9.59
CA ASP A 700 3.38 34.95 9.59
C ASP A 700 4.75 34.86 10.29
N PRO A 701 5.86 35.08 9.57
CA PRO A 701 7.21 34.94 10.14
C PRO A 701 7.61 36.14 11.02
N ARG A 702 6.79 37.20 11.10
CA ARG A 702 7.11 38.38 11.90
C ARG A 702 7.22 38.01 13.38
N ARG A 703 8.32 38.41 14.00
CA ARG A 703 8.54 38.20 15.44
C ARG A 703 7.52 39.02 16.25
N THR A 704 6.62 38.33 16.92
CA THR A 704 5.68 38.88 17.90
C THR A 704 6.13 38.49 19.32
N VAL A 705 5.58 39.14 20.34
CA VAL A 705 5.87 38.83 21.74
C VAL A 705 5.31 37.45 22.15
N GLU A 706 4.22 37.03 21.51
CA GLU A 706 3.49 35.79 21.80
C GLU A 706 3.94 34.60 20.95
N GLY A 707 4.90 34.79 20.03
CA GLY A 707 5.30 33.79 19.05
C GLY A 707 4.45 33.82 17.76
N PRO A 708 4.88 33.11 16.70
CA PRO A 708 4.15 33.09 15.43
C PRO A 708 2.69 32.66 15.67
N PRO A 709 1.72 33.25 14.95
CA PRO A 709 0.33 32.87 15.11
C PRO A 709 0.15 31.38 14.76
N PRO A 710 -0.71 30.67 15.50
CA PRO A 710 -0.95 29.27 15.22
C PRO A 710 -1.70 29.06 13.90
N LEU A 711 -1.43 27.93 13.25
CA LEU A 711 -2.16 27.45 12.08
C LEU A 711 -3.16 26.36 12.48
N TYR A 712 -4.38 26.43 11.97
CA TYR A 712 -5.43 25.45 12.23
C TYR A 712 -5.80 24.69 10.93
N PRO A 713 -5.03 23.65 10.54
CA PRO A 713 -5.29 22.93 9.30
C PRO A 713 -6.58 22.10 9.36
N CYS A 714 -7.24 21.94 8.22
CA CYS A 714 -8.33 20.98 8.05
C CYS A 714 -7.76 19.56 8.01
N LEU A 715 -8.17 18.68 8.93
CA LEU A 715 -7.58 17.36 9.07
C LEU A 715 -8.43 16.28 8.40
N GLY A 716 -7.77 15.42 7.64
CA GLY A 716 -8.29 14.16 7.17
C GLY A 716 -8.59 13.23 8.35
N GLU A 717 -9.53 12.33 8.14
CA GLU A 717 -10.07 11.44 9.18
C GLU A 717 -8.99 10.58 9.86
N TYR A 718 -7.95 10.21 9.12
CA TYR A 718 -6.85 9.39 9.64
C TYR A 718 -5.94 10.17 10.61
N TYR A 719 -5.83 11.49 10.47
CA TYR A 719 -4.91 12.34 11.23
C TYR A 719 -5.60 13.25 12.27
N GLU A 720 -6.92 13.14 12.42
CA GLU A 720 -7.68 13.95 13.38
C GLU A 720 -7.34 13.55 14.84
N PRO A 721 -6.97 14.50 15.71
CA PRO A 721 -6.90 14.23 17.14
C PRO A 721 -8.26 13.86 17.70
N GLN A 722 -8.24 13.01 18.70
CA GLN A 722 -9.46 12.55 19.35
C GLN A 722 -10.18 13.68 20.06
N VAL A 723 -11.50 13.63 20.13
CA VAL A 723 -12.25 14.52 21.01
C VAL A 723 -12.19 13.98 22.45
N TYR A 724 -11.75 14.83 23.37
CA TYR A 724 -11.85 14.68 24.82
C TYR A 724 -13.07 15.46 25.33
N CYS A 725 -13.93 14.78 26.11
CA CYS A 725 -15.02 15.42 26.83
C CYS A 725 -14.57 15.61 28.28
N GLY A 726 -14.52 16.85 28.76
CA GLY A 726 -14.16 17.12 30.15
C GLY A 726 -15.16 16.55 31.16
N ASP A 727 -14.78 16.53 32.43
CA ASP A 727 -15.59 15.98 33.54
C ASP A 727 -16.98 16.65 33.68
N ASP A 728 -17.10 17.90 33.20
CA ASP A 728 -18.35 18.68 33.17
C ASP A 728 -19.34 18.22 32.07
N GLY A 729 -18.97 17.22 31.25
CA GLY A 729 -19.84 16.53 30.29
C GLY A 729 -20.29 17.33 29.06
N GLY A 730 -20.03 18.64 29.00
CA GLY A 730 -20.54 19.52 27.95
C GLY A 730 -19.49 20.05 26.95
N THR A 731 -18.27 20.34 27.40
CA THR A 731 -17.25 21.00 26.56
C THR A 731 -16.35 19.96 25.89
N LYS A 732 -16.27 20.02 24.55
CA LYS A 732 -15.46 19.14 23.71
C LYS A 732 -14.17 19.84 23.32
N TYR A 733 -13.04 19.23 23.66
CA TYR A 733 -11.71 19.70 23.28
C TYR A 733 -10.99 18.64 22.43
N PRO A 734 -10.08 19.03 21.52
CA PRO A 734 -9.18 18.06 20.92
C PRO A 734 -8.20 17.53 21.99
N ASN A 735 -7.95 16.22 22.01
CA ASN A 735 -7.02 15.54 22.92
C ASN A 735 -5.60 15.73 22.39
N VAL A 736 -4.91 16.76 22.88
CA VAL A 736 -3.63 17.22 22.33
C VAL A 736 -2.55 17.34 23.40
N VAL A 737 -1.28 17.37 22.98
CA VAL A 737 -0.13 17.39 23.91
C VAL A 737 0.01 18.71 24.69
N ASP A 738 -0.50 19.82 24.16
CA ASP A 738 -0.55 21.12 24.83
C ASP A 738 -2.02 21.43 25.17
N GLU A 739 -2.29 21.96 26.36
CA GLU A 739 -3.66 22.28 26.78
C GLU A 739 -4.36 23.20 25.77
N PRO A 740 -5.51 22.79 25.19
CA PRO A 740 -6.16 23.52 24.12
C PRO A 740 -6.81 24.81 24.64
N GLN A 741 -6.46 25.95 24.04
CA GLN A 741 -7.05 27.25 24.38
C GLN A 741 -8.43 27.48 23.75
N SER A 742 -8.80 26.70 22.73
CA SER A 742 -10.06 26.82 21.98
C SER A 742 -10.49 25.47 21.39
N ALA A 743 -11.65 25.44 20.74
CA ALA A 743 -12.10 24.24 20.01
C ALA A 743 -11.29 23.96 18.73
N SER A 744 -10.55 24.96 18.21
CA SER A 744 -9.71 24.80 17.02
C SER A 744 -8.41 24.05 17.37
N CYS A 745 -7.98 23.16 16.47
CA CYS A 745 -6.83 22.26 16.71
C CYS A 745 -5.65 22.59 15.80
N GLN A 746 -4.45 22.72 16.38
CA GLN A 746 -3.18 22.95 15.66
C GLN A 746 -2.40 21.65 15.44
N PHE A 747 -2.79 20.59 16.14
CA PHE A 747 -2.06 19.34 16.18
C PHE A 747 -2.64 18.34 15.19
N VAL A 748 -1.74 17.62 14.55
CA VAL A 748 -2.01 16.50 13.67
C VAL A 748 -1.61 15.23 14.43
N GLN A 749 -2.53 14.28 14.58
CA GLN A 749 -2.26 13.03 15.29
C GLN A 749 -1.78 11.95 14.32
N VAL A 750 -0.57 11.43 14.53
CA VAL A 750 -0.01 10.35 13.71
C VAL A 750 -0.09 9.05 14.51
N PRO A 751 -0.96 8.10 14.12
CA PRO A 751 -1.08 6.82 14.83
C PRO A 751 0.18 5.94 14.67
N PRO A 752 0.34 4.91 15.52
CA PRO A 752 1.36 3.87 15.40
C PRO A 752 1.55 3.32 13.98
N SER A 753 2.77 3.46 13.45
CA SER A 753 3.17 2.92 12.15
C SER A 753 4.65 2.59 12.08
N ILE A 754 4.97 1.47 11.43
CA ILE A 754 6.34 0.95 11.30
C ILE A 754 7.08 1.76 10.22
N ASN A 755 8.24 2.35 10.56
CA ASN A 755 9.02 3.23 9.67
C ASN A 755 9.95 2.46 8.70
N GLN A 756 9.59 1.23 8.35
CA GLN A 756 10.30 0.41 7.39
C GLN A 756 9.35 -0.59 6.72
N PRO A 757 9.66 -1.08 5.51
CA PRO A 757 8.81 -2.03 4.81
C PRO A 757 8.54 -3.28 5.66
N SER A 758 7.26 -3.57 5.87
CA SER A 758 6.79 -4.70 6.68
C SER A 758 5.59 -5.37 6.02
N ARG A 759 5.32 -6.62 6.36
CA ARG A 759 4.27 -7.41 5.73
C ARG A 759 3.50 -8.21 6.77
N LEU A 760 2.17 -8.13 6.69
CA LEU A 760 1.26 -8.98 7.42
C LEU A 760 0.99 -10.23 6.58
N HIS A 761 1.40 -11.40 7.05
CA HIS A 761 0.96 -12.65 6.44
C HIS A 761 -0.39 -13.04 7.02
N PHE A 762 -1.32 -13.36 6.15
CA PHE A 762 -2.59 -13.94 6.52
C PHE A 762 -2.97 -15.01 5.50
N ASN A 763 -2.72 -16.27 5.87
CA ASN A 763 -2.82 -17.39 4.96
C ASN A 763 -3.51 -18.56 5.67
N PHE A 764 -4.23 -19.39 4.92
CA PHE A 764 -4.63 -20.69 5.42
C PHE A 764 -3.42 -21.58 5.62
N VAL A 765 -3.42 -22.38 6.68
CA VAL A 765 -2.28 -23.18 7.11
C VAL A 765 -2.62 -24.65 7.31
N THR A 766 -1.63 -25.50 7.16
CA THR A 766 -1.67 -26.94 7.48
C THR A 766 -0.41 -27.32 8.26
N LEU A 767 -0.45 -28.47 8.95
CA LEU A 767 0.71 -28.99 9.66
C LEU A 767 1.67 -29.67 8.69
N ASP A 768 2.96 -29.43 8.90
CA ASP A 768 4.05 -30.10 8.22
C ASP A 768 5.14 -30.48 9.23
N SER A 769 6.07 -31.33 8.82
CA SER A 769 7.15 -31.81 9.68
C SER A 769 8.52 -31.54 9.04
N TYR A 770 9.42 -30.96 9.83
CA TYR A 770 10.81 -30.76 9.45
C TYR A 770 11.72 -31.32 10.54
N LYS A 771 12.54 -32.32 10.19
CA LYS A 771 13.46 -33.01 11.12
C LYS A 771 12.77 -33.47 12.42
N ASN A 772 11.56 -34.03 12.30
CA ASN A 772 10.69 -34.51 13.38
C ASN A 772 10.06 -33.43 14.29
N ASN A 773 10.14 -32.15 13.90
CA ASN A 773 9.37 -31.08 14.55
C ASN A 773 8.18 -30.69 13.67
N THR A 774 7.00 -30.66 14.27
CA THR A 774 5.76 -30.24 13.62
C THR A 774 5.64 -28.72 13.67
N PHE A 775 5.20 -28.11 12.56
CA PHE A 775 5.00 -26.67 12.46
C PHE A 775 3.87 -26.35 11.47
N TRP A 776 3.28 -25.17 11.62
CA TRP A 776 2.27 -24.66 10.69
C TRP A 776 2.94 -24.08 9.45
N ARG A 777 2.48 -24.45 8.26
CA ARG A 777 2.89 -23.80 7.00
C ARG A 777 1.67 -23.36 6.20
N PRO A 778 1.80 -22.35 5.31
CA PRO A 778 0.76 -22.04 4.35
C PRO A 778 0.38 -23.24 3.47
N VAL A 779 -0.92 -23.35 3.16
CA VAL A 779 -1.41 -24.34 2.18
C VAL A 779 -0.97 -23.97 0.76
N THR A 780 -0.77 -24.99 -0.06
CA THR A 780 -0.53 -24.82 -1.50
C THR A 780 -1.85 -24.66 -2.27
N GLU A 781 -1.79 -24.26 -3.54
CA GLU A 781 -2.96 -23.91 -4.37
C GLU A 781 -3.92 -25.10 -4.62
N TRP A 782 -3.48 -26.33 -4.32
CA TRP A 782 -4.19 -27.60 -4.50
C TRP A 782 -4.47 -28.35 -3.19
N GLU A 783 -4.10 -27.79 -2.04
CA GLU A 783 -4.42 -28.36 -0.73
C GLU A 783 -5.71 -27.77 -0.17
N ASN A 784 -6.57 -28.61 0.41
CA ASN A 784 -7.78 -28.14 1.04
C ASN A 784 -7.48 -27.66 2.47
N PRO A 785 -7.69 -26.38 2.82
CA PRO A 785 -7.47 -25.87 4.17
C PRO A 785 -8.59 -26.23 5.17
N ILE A 786 -9.68 -26.81 4.68
CA ILE A 786 -10.85 -27.18 5.47
C ILE A 786 -10.60 -28.52 6.17
N TRP A 787 -10.75 -28.56 7.49
CA TRP A 787 -10.60 -29.77 8.30
C TRP A 787 -11.93 -30.33 8.81
N GLY A 788 -13.04 -29.63 8.56
CA GLY A 788 -14.40 -30.13 8.82
C GLY A 788 -15.47 -29.09 8.49
N TRP A 789 -16.73 -29.49 8.61
CA TRP A 789 -17.88 -28.61 8.45
C TRP A 789 -18.82 -28.69 9.64
N VAL A 790 -19.51 -27.58 9.89
CA VAL A 790 -20.50 -27.46 10.95
C VAL A 790 -21.82 -26.98 10.36
N MET A 791 -22.90 -27.66 10.71
CA MET A 791 -24.25 -27.30 10.28
C MET A 791 -25.24 -27.39 11.45
N VAL A 792 -26.08 -26.37 11.57
CA VAL A 792 -27.06 -26.28 12.65
C VAL A 792 -28.35 -27.00 12.25
N ASN A 793 -28.78 -27.95 13.09
CA ASN A 793 -30.06 -28.64 12.95
C ASN A 793 -31.11 -28.01 13.90
N TYR A 794 -31.97 -27.16 13.35
CA TYR A 794 -33.00 -26.46 14.11
C TYR A 794 -34.09 -27.39 14.66
N VAL A 795 -34.35 -28.53 14.01
CA VAL A 795 -35.42 -29.47 14.39
C VAL A 795 -35.05 -30.21 15.68
N ASN A 796 -33.79 -30.63 15.80
CA ASN A 796 -33.33 -31.47 16.91
C ASN A 796 -32.57 -30.70 18.00
N TYR A 797 -32.49 -29.37 17.91
CA TYR A 797 -31.65 -28.55 18.79
C TYR A 797 -30.22 -29.11 18.87
N GLY A 798 -29.60 -29.35 17.71
CA GLY A 798 -28.30 -29.99 17.61
C GLY A 798 -27.42 -29.43 16.50
N ILE A 799 -26.15 -29.81 16.54
CA ILE A 799 -25.12 -29.47 15.56
C ILE A 799 -24.64 -30.74 14.88
N GLN A 800 -24.53 -30.70 13.57
CA GLN A 800 -24.01 -31.77 12.73
C GLN A 800 -22.60 -31.42 12.25
N PHE A 801 -21.71 -32.39 12.36
CA PHE A 801 -20.33 -32.29 11.91
C PHE A 801 -20.11 -33.17 10.69
N PHE A 802 -19.39 -32.63 9.71
CA PHE A 802 -19.02 -33.35 8.49
C PHE A 802 -17.50 -33.28 8.29
N LEU A 803 -16.96 -34.28 7.60
CA LEU A 803 -15.57 -34.36 7.19
C LEU A 803 -15.25 -33.32 6.09
N PRO A 804 -13.96 -33.04 5.80
CA PRO A 804 -13.55 -32.04 4.80
C PRO A 804 -14.22 -32.17 3.42
N ASP A 805 -14.56 -33.39 3.01
CA ASP A 805 -15.21 -33.75 1.75
C ASP A 805 -16.74 -33.58 1.76
N GLY A 806 -17.32 -33.18 2.88
CA GLY A 806 -18.75 -33.04 3.10
C GLY A 806 -19.46 -34.32 3.54
N THR A 807 -18.72 -35.40 3.86
CA THR A 807 -19.31 -36.64 4.37
C THR A 807 -19.77 -36.49 5.82
N PHE A 808 -20.99 -36.97 6.13
CA PHE A 808 -21.54 -36.88 7.50
C PHE A 808 -20.69 -37.68 8.49
N TYR A 809 -20.33 -37.05 9.61
CA TYR A 809 -19.51 -37.67 10.65
C TYR A 809 -20.31 -37.99 11.91
N ARG A 810 -20.90 -36.97 12.55
CA ARG A 810 -21.55 -37.11 13.86
C ARG A 810 -22.51 -35.95 14.16
N GLU A 811 -23.55 -36.20 14.95
CA GLU A 811 -24.46 -35.17 15.48
C GLU A 811 -24.32 -35.05 17.02
N VAL A 812 -24.32 -33.81 17.51
CA VAL A 812 -24.42 -33.48 18.94
C VAL A 812 -25.74 -32.76 19.19
N ARG A 813 -26.54 -33.25 20.14
CA ARG A 813 -27.88 -32.72 20.41
C ARG A 813 -28.16 -32.58 21.90
N VAL A 814 -29.14 -31.74 22.21
CA VAL A 814 -29.67 -31.64 23.57
C VAL A 814 -30.54 -32.88 23.86
N ALA A 815 -30.14 -33.70 24.85
CA ALA A 815 -30.81 -34.98 25.13
C ALA A 815 -32.29 -34.82 25.55
N ALA A 816 -32.63 -33.70 26.17
CA ALA A 816 -34.01 -33.34 26.51
C ALA A 816 -34.20 -31.81 26.45
N PRO A 817 -34.73 -31.26 25.33
CA PRO A 817 -34.88 -29.81 25.15
C PRO A 817 -35.69 -29.15 26.28
N ASN A 818 -36.77 -29.82 26.69
CA ASN A 818 -37.71 -29.34 27.71
C ASN A 818 -37.30 -29.67 29.16
N ASN A 819 -36.20 -30.40 29.37
CA ASN A 819 -35.68 -30.70 30.70
C ASN A 819 -34.43 -29.87 30.96
N PRO A 820 -34.46 -28.88 31.88
CA PRO A 820 -33.29 -28.06 32.19
C PRO A 820 -32.14 -28.84 32.86
N LYS A 821 -32.34 -30.11 33.25
CA LYS A 821 -31.27 -31.00 33.74
C LYS A 821 -30.77 -32.01 32.69
N GLY A 822 -31.29 -31.96 31.46
CA GLY A 822 -30.85 -32.85 30.39
C GLY A 822 -29.57 -32.31 29.75
N GLY A 823 -28.47 -33.07 29.82
CA GLY A 823 -27.20 -32.71 29.20
C GLY A 823 -27.23 -32.68 27.67
N ALA A 824 -26.11 -32.29 27.07
CA ALA A 824 -25.81 -32.54 25.67
C ALA A 824 -25.29 -33.98 25.50
N GLN A 825 -25.67 -34.64 24.40
CA GLN A 825 -25.21 -35.98 24.05
C GLN A 825 -24.79 -36.00 22.59
N ALA A 826 -23.59 -36.50 22.31
CA ALA A 826 -23.17 -36.85 20.97
C ALA A 826 -23.64 -38.26 20.63
N MET A 827 -24.16 -38.46 19.41
CA MET A 827 -24.53 -39.80 18.92
C MET A 827 -23.28 -40.66 18.72
N ASP A 828 -23.38 -41.95 18.41
CA ASP A 828 -22.17 -42.72 18.07
C ASP A 828 -21.57 -42.21 16.75
N GLU A 829 -20.25 -42.32 16.58
CA GLU A 829 -19.57 -41.91 15.33
C GLU A 829 -20.16 -42.66 14.14
N TRP A 830 -20.28 -41.96 13.00
CA TRP A 830 -20.80 -42.48 11.73
C TRP A 830 -22.27 -42.89 11.73
N LEU A 831 -22.92 -43.02 12.89
CA LEU A 831 -24.31 -43.46 13.01
C LEU A 831 -25.23 -42.57 12.16
N PRO A 832 -26.00 -43.10 11.20
CA PRO A 832 -26.45 -44.49 11.02
C PRO A 832 -25.63 -45.38 10.06
N PHE A 833 -24.46 -44.92 9.61
CA PHE A 833 -23.57 -45.62 8.68
C PHE A 833 -22.56 -46.48 9.42
N ASP A 834 -22.12 -47.57 8.78
CA ASP A 834 -20.96 -48.31 9.26
C ASP A 834 -19.67 -47.47 9.08
N PRO A 835 -18.75 -47.47 10.07
CA PRO A 835 -17.52 -46.68 9.99
C PRO A 835 -16.57 -47.22 8.89
N PRO A 836 -15.92 -46.35 8.10
CA PRO A 836 -14.92 -46.75 7.10
C PRO A 836 -13.58 -47.15 7.75
N GLU A 837 -12.74 -47.88 7.00
CA GLU A 837 -11.33 -48.19 7.38
C GLU A 837 -10.40 -46.96 7.20
N MET A 838 -10.84 -45.75 7.56
CA MET A 838 -10.06 -44.51 7.44
C MET A 838 -9.50 -44.05 8.78
N GLU A 839 -8.45 -43.22 8.76
CA GLU A 839 -7.94 -42.54 9.95
C GLU A 839 -9.00 -41.57 10.52
N THR A 840 -9.25 -41.65 11.82
CA THR A 840 -10.22 -40.82 12.54
C THR A 840 -9.78 -39.36 12.62
N PRO A 841 -10.69 -38.37 12.45
CA PRO A 841 -10.36 -36.95 12.44
C PRO A 841 -10.12 -36.40 13.86
N CYS A 842 -8.91 -36.62 14.41
CA CYS A 842 -8.51 -36.24 15.77
C CYS A 842 -8.89 -34.79 16.18
N GLN A 843 -8.76 -33.82 15.26
CA GLN A 843 -9.06 -32.42 15.55
C GLN A 843 -10.57 -32.14 15.67
N LEU A 844 -11.39 -32.85 14.90
CA LEU A 844 -12.86 -32.71 14.92
C LEU A 844 -13.45 -33.35 16.18
N ASP A 845 -12.92 -34.50 16.60
CA ASP A 845 -13.33 -35.19 17.82
C ASP A 845 -13.12 -34.32 19.06
N LYS A 846 -11.96 -33.66 19.16
CA LYS A 846 -11.67 -32.75 20.29
C LYS A 846 -12.61 -31.56 20.38
N LEU A 847 -13.06 -31.04 19.23
CA LEU A 847 -14.06 -29.98 19.20
C LEU A 847 -15.42 -30.52 19.65
N ILE A 848 -15.80 -31.72 19.19
CA ILE A 848 -17.03 -32.40 19.57
C ILE A 848 -17.08 -32.65 21.08
N ASP A 849 -15.95 -33.09 21.67
CA ASP A 849 -15.83 -33.37 23.10
C ASP A 849 -16.15 -32.15 23.99
N GLN A 850 -15.88 -30.93 23.51
CA GLN A 850 -16.23 -29.69 24.23
C GLN A 850 -17.75 -29.52 24.41
N PHE A 851 -18.55 -30.11 23.52
CA PHE A 851 -20.00 -30.07 23.61
C PHE A 851 -20.57 -31.17 24.52
N THR A 852 -19.80 -32.23 24.83
CA THR A 852 -20.27 -33.38 25.61
C THR A 852 -19.65 -33.53 27.00
N ASP A 853 -18.59 -32.77 27.31
CA ASP A 853 -17.81 -32.73 28.57
C ASP A 853 -18.30 -33.68 29.69
N ASP A 854 -17.70 -34.88 29.74
CA ASP A 854 -18.11 -36.05 30.54
C ASP A 854 -18.19 -35.79 32.06
N GLY A 855 -17.61 -34.68 32.54
CA GLY A 855 -17.59 -34.29 33.96
C GLY A 855 -18.73 -33.37 34.40
N ASN A 856 -19.35 -32.60 33.49
CA ASN A 856 -20.35 -31.59 33.84
C ASN A 856 -21.37 -31.31 32.71
N SER A 857 -22.30 -32.25 32.53
CA SER A 857 -23.35 -32.21 31.49
C SER A 857 -24.17 -30.91 31.38
N ASP A 858 -24.20 -30.06 32.41
CA ASP A 858 -24.86 -28.74 32.38
C ASP A 858 -24.06 -27.70 31.58
N GLU A 859 -22.73 -27.72 31.65
CA GLU A 859 -21.86 -26.77 30.91
C GLU A 859 -21.83 -27.08 29.41
N GLY A 860 -21.71 -28.37 29.03
CA GLY A 860 -21.78 -28.77 27.61
C GLY A 860 -23.12 -28.38 26.96
N ARG A 861 -24.24 -28.49 27.70
CA ARG A 861 -25.55 -28.00 27.24
C ARG A 861 -25.55 -26.49 27.03
N LYS A 862 -25.00 -25.70 27.97
CA LYS A 862 -24.93 -24.23 27.85
C LYS A 862 -24.08 -23.83 26.65
N TYR A 863 -22.95 -24.50 26.44
CA TYR A 863 -22.07 -24.25 25.31
C TYR A 863 -22.75 -24.54 23.96
N LEU A 864 -23.39 -25.72 23.82
CA LEU A 864 -24.11 -26.10 22.61
C LEU A 864 -25.19 -25.07 22.23
N LEU A 865 -26.00 -24.65 23.20
CA LEU A 865 -27.06 -23.65 22.97
C LEU A 865 -26.48 -22.27 22.65
N ALA A 866 -25.40 -21.86 23.33
CA ALA A 866 -24.74 -20.58 23.07
C ALA A 866 -24.07 -20.55 21.68
N PHE A 867 -23.45 -21.66 21.26
CA PHE A 867 -22.87 -21.81 19.93
C PHE A 867 -23.94 -21.77 18.83
N MET A 868 -25.06 -22.46 19.02
CA MET A 868 -26.19 -22.39 18.08
C MET A 868 -26.73 -20.96 17.91
N ASN A 869 -26.88 -20.24 19.02
CA ASN A 869 -27.28 -18.84 19.00
C ASN A 869 -26.27 -17.96 18.26
N LEU A 870 -24.97 -18.19 18.49
CA LEU A 870 -23.91 -17.48 17.78
C LEU A 870 -23.99 -17.67 16.26
N VAL A 871 -24.15 -18.91 15.79
CA VAL A 871 -24.27 -19.22 14.36
C VAL A 871 -25.52 -18.54 13.76
N MET A 872 -26.64 -18.51 14.48
CA MET A 872 -27.83 -17.79 14.04
C MET A 872 -27.56 -16.29 13.89
N SER A 873 -26.94 -15.65 14.89
CA SER A 873 -26.60 -14.22 14.84
C SER A 873 -25.68 -13.87 13.67
N ALA A 874 -24.70 -14.73 13.37
CA ALA A 874 -23.81 -14.55 12.22
C ALA A 874 -24.56 -14.73 10.88
N THR A 875 -25.42 -15.74 10.78
CA THR A 875 -26.15 -16.07 9.54
C THR A 875 -27.12 -14.97 9.12
N VAL A 876 -27.77 -14.29 10.08
CA VAL A 876 -28.70 -13.17 9.80
C VAL A 876 -27.99 -11.97 9.16
N ARG A 877 -26.69 -11.79 9.43
CA ARG A 877 -25.89 -10.64 8.97
C ARG A 877 -25.02 -10.93 7.76
N ALA A 878 -24.86 -12.20 7.39
CA ALA A 878 -24.02 -12.62 6.28
C ALA A 878 -24.61 -12.20 4.92
N LYS A 879 -23.72 -11.92 3.95
CA LYS A 879 -24.11 -11.58 2.58
C LYS A 879 -25.00 -12.67 1.95
N SER A 880 -25.93 -12.25 1.08
CA SER A 880 -26.81 -13.15 0.33
C SER A 880 -25.99 -14.15 -0.47
N VAL A 881 -26.32 -15.44 -0.33
CA VAL A 881 -25.60 -16.53 -1.01
C VAL A 881 -25.84 -16.43 -2.53
N PRO A 882 -24.84 -16.70 -3.39
CA PRO A 882 -25.02 -16.73 -4.84
C PRO A 882 -26.25 -17.54 -5.26
N GLY A 883 -26.94 -17.07 -6.32
CA GLY A 883 -28.30 -17.49 -6.69
C GLY A 883 -28.57 -19.00 -6.78
N ALA A 884 -27.54 -19.82 -7.01
CA ALA A 884 -27.64 -21.28 -7.01
C ALA A 884 -28.00 -21.89 -5.63
N TYR A 885 -27.66 -21.23 -4.52
CA TYR A 885 -27.92 -21.71 -3.16
C TYR A 885 -29.18 -21.07 -2.54
N SER A 886 -29.61 -19.90 -3.03
CA SER A 886 -30.74 -19.13 -2.48
C SER A 886 -32.11 -19.83 -2.57
N GLN A 887 -32.22 -20.88 -3.40
CA GLN A 887 -33.51 -21.53 -3.73
C GLN A 887 -33.82 -22.78 -2.89
N CYS A 888 -32.92 -23.28 -2.04
CA CYS A 888 -33.10 -24.56 -1.35
C CYS A 888 -33.16 -24.44 0.20
N VAL A 889 -34.16 -25.10 0.80
CA VAL A 889 -34.36 -25.63 2.19
C VAL A 889 -33.72 -24.89 3.41
N ASN A 890 -33.37 -23.61 3.31
CA ASN A 890 -32.79 -22.81 4.41
C ASN A 890 -33.73 -22.60 5.62
N SER A 891 -34.97 -23.10 5.59
CA SER A 891 -35.92 -22.99 6.72
C SER A 891 -35.82 -24.13 7.74
N LEU A 892 -35.22 -25.27 7.40
CA LEU A 892 -35.11 -26.45 8.28
C LEU A 892 -33.69 -26.71 8.79
N VAL A 893 -32.67 -26.26 8.03
CA VAL A 893 -31.25 -26.48 8.30
C VAL A 893 -30.50 -25.16 8.16
N GLY A 894 -29.51 -24.93 9.02
CA GLY A 894 -28.67 -23.73 9.00
C GLY A 894 -27.66 -23.70 7.85
N ARG A 895 -27.09 -22.51 7.61
CA ARG A 895 -26.00 -22.32 6.63
C ARG A 895 -24.77 -23.17 7.01
N PRO A 896 -24.15 -23.91 6.08
CA PRO A 896 -22.95 -24.68 6.36
C PRO A 896 -21.76 -23.74 6.60
N LEU A 897 -21.06 -23.96 7.71
CA LEU A 897 -19.84 -23.24 8.08
C LEU A 897 -18.63 -24.14 7.92
N ALA A 898 -17.56 -23.60 7.36
CA ALA A 898 -16.30 -24.32 7.19
C ALA A 898 -15.42 -24.14 8.44
N LEU A 899 -14.76 -25.22 8.83
CA LEU A 899 -13.69 -25.21 9.83
C LEU A 899 -12.36 -25.23 9.10
N ALA A 900 -11.57 -24.16 9.23
CA ALA A 900 -10.30 -24.00 8.53
C ALA A 900 -9.20 -23.52 9.49
N ASN A 901 -7.93 -23.81 9.21
CA ASN A 901 -6.82 -23.26 10.00
C ASN A 901 -6.20 -22.07 9.27
N ALA A 902 -5.98 -20.96 9.98
CA ALA A 902 -5.36 -19.76 9.43
C ALA A 902 -4.23 -19.28 10.34
N GLY A 903 -3.19 -18.69 9.75
CA GLY A 903 -2.05 -18.21 10.52
C GLY A 903 -1.68 -16.78 10.18
N LEU A 904 -1.28 -16.02 11.21
CA LEU A 904 -0.89 -14.61 11.12
C LEU A 904 0.57 -14.42 11.52
N SER A 905 1.30 -13.56 10.81
CA SER A 905 2.65 -13.16 11.23
C SER A 905 3.01 -11.77 10.71
N LEU A 906 3.93 -11.08 11.39
CA LEU A 906 4.40 -9.75 11.01
C LEU A 906 5.89 -9.79 10.66
N GLU A 907 6.20 -9.73 9.36
CA GLU A 907 7.56 -9.87 8.84
C GLU A 907 8.14 -8.51 8.41
N LEU A 908 9.40 -8.25 8.73
CA LEU A 908 10.14 -7.09 8.23
C LEU A 908 10.90 -7.43 6.94
N GLY A 909 11.00 -6.46 6.03
CA GLY A 909 11.70 -6.65 4.74
C GLY A 909 13.23 -6.77 4.86
N SER A 910 13.81 -6.19 5.91
CA SER A 910 15.24 -6.14 6.23
C SER A 910 15.46 -6.15 7.75
N ASP A 911 16.71 -6.19 8.19
CA ASP A 911 17.06 -5.99 9.61
C ASP A 911 16.46 -4.67 10.16
N ALA A 912 16.24 -4.61 11.47
CA ALA A 912 15.72 -3.42 12.12
C ALA A 912 16.68 -2.23 11.94
N LYS A 913 16.15 -1.13 11.40
CA LYS A 913 16.88 0.14 11.29
C LYS A 913 17.41 0.58 12.66
N ARG A 914 18.53 1.30 12.64
CA ARG A 914 19.21 1.84 13.82
C ARG A 914 19.35 3.35 13.70
N GLY A 915 19.64 4.01 14.84
CA GLY A 915 19.95 5.44 14.86
C GLY A 915 21.19 5.79 14.04
N GLN A 916 21.10 6.88 13.29
CA GLN A 916 22.11 7.33 12.33
C GLN A 916 22.70 8.70 12.69
N SER A 917 22.28 9.27 13.81
CA SER A 917 22.84 10.49 14.38
C SER A 917 23.97 10.15 15.34
N THR A 918 25.15 10.73 15.12
CA THR A 918 26.30 10.69 16.05
C THR A 918 26.40 11.96 16.90
N PHE A 919 25.56 12.96 16.63
CA PHE A 919 25.52 14.22 17.38
C PHE A 919 25.12 13.99 18.85
N GLU A 920 25.80 14.65 19.81
CA GLU A 920 25.50 14.60 21.25
C GLU A 920 25.27 13.19 21.85
N ASP A 921 26.10 12.22 21.45
CA ASP A 921 26.10 10.86 22.00
C ASP A 921 24.73 10.16 21.86
N GLN A 922 24.03 10.40 20.74
CA GLN A 922 22.73 9.78 20.45
C GLN A 922 22.81 8.26 20.33
N GLU A 923 23.95 7.71 19.93
CA GLU A 923 24.15 6.27 19.75
C GLU A 923 24.14 5.49 21.08
N SER A 924 24.49 6.13 22.19
CA SER A 924 24.47 5.51 23.52
C SER A 924 23.09 5.55 24.21
N ARG A 925 22.12 6.26 23.63
CA ARG A 925 20.82 6.51 24.26
C ARG A 925 19.90 5.29 24.11
N PRO A 926 19.29 4.82 25.21
CA PRO A 926 18.39 3.68 25.15
C PRO A 926 17.12 4.03 24.39
N ILE A 927 16.75 3.17 23.44
CA ILE A 927 15.46 3.27 22.75
C ILE A 927 14.40 2.64 23.66
N PRO A 928 13.26 3.31 23.95
CA PRO A 928 12.23 2.76 24.83
C PRO A 928 11.63 1.44 24.34
N TRP A 929 11.46 1.32 23.02
CA TRP A 929 10.82 0.19 22.36
C TRP A 929 11.56 -0.23 21.09
N THR A 930 11.73 -1.54 20.88
CA THR A 930 12.43 -2.10 19.71
C THR A 930 11.49 -2.93 18.83
N LEU A 931 11.77 -2.98 17.52
CA LEU A 931 11.01 -3.83 16.59
C LEU A 931 11.41 -5.32 16.71
N LEU A 932 12.71 -5.58 16.90
CA LEU A 932 13.28 -6.91 17.09
C LEU A 932 13.76 -7.08 18.56
N PRO A 933 13.88 -8.31 19.08
CA PRO A 933 14.38 -8.55 20.43
C PRO A 933 15.86 -8.15 20.59
N GLU A 934 16.22 -7.57 21.73
CA GLU A 934 17.60 -7.12 22.04
C GLU A 934 18.62 -8.29 22.17
N SER A 935 18.14 -9.52 22.41
CA SER A 935 18.96 -10.73 22.50
C SER A 935 18.34 -11.86 21.68
N LYS A 936 19.18 -12.60 20.94
CA LYS A 936 18.77 -13.79 20.16
C LYS A 936 18.36 -14.98 21.05
N ASP A 937 18.72 -14.97 22.34
CA ASP A 937 18.63 -16.14 23.24
C ASP A 937 17.48 -16.10 24.27
N THR A 938 16.63 -15.08 24.29
CA THR A 938 15.51 -15.02 25.25
C THR A 938 14.18 -14.76 24.56
N GLY A 939 13.30 -15.75 24.62
CA GLY A 939 11.88 -15.58 24.33
C GLY A 939 11.32 -14.41 25.13
N HIS A 940 10.78 -13.43 24.41
CA HIS A 940 10.08 -12.24 24.90
C HIS A 940 10.93 -11.18 25.62
N SER A 941 11.52 -10.25 24.85
CA SER A 941 11.92 -8.94 25.41
C SER A 941 10.67 -8.15 25.82
N SER A 942 10.63 -7.64 27.04
CA SER A 942 9.53 -6.79 27.54
C SER A 942 9.42 -5.44 26.82
N ARG A 943 10.46 -5.03 26.09
CA ARG A 943 10.56 -3.77 25.35
C ARG A 943 10.30 -3.91 23.84
N GLN A 944 9.82 -5.05 23.38
CA GLN A 944 9.47 -5.22 21.96
C GLN A 944 8.05 -4.69 21.68
N TYR A 945 7.86 -3.97 20.58
CA TYR A 945 6.52 -3.56 20.11
C TYR A 945 5.59 -4.76 19.93
N GLN A 946 4.34 -4.60 20.37
CA GLN A 946 3.28 -5.62 20.26
C GLN A 946 2.04 -4.97 19.67
N PHE A 947 1.72 -5.33 18.42
CA PHE A 947 0.62 -4.72 17.68
C PHE A 947 -0.63 -5.59 17.78
N PRO A 948 -1.73 -5.12 18.41
CA PRO A 948 -3.02 -5.82 18.34
C PRO A 948 -3.52 -5.93 16.89
N VAL A 949 -4.14 -7.07 16.56
CA VAL A 949 -4.84 -7.30 15.30
C VAL A 949 -6.24 -7.78 15.61
N LYS A 950 -7.26 -7.11 15.08
CA LYS A 950 -8.64 -7.58 15.13
C LYS A 950 -8.90 -8.52 13.96
N LEU A 951 -9.51 -9.66 14.23
CA LEU A 951 -9.97 -10.62 13.23
C LEU A 951 -11.49 -10.52 13.12
N GLY A 952 -11.98 -10.25 11.91
CA GLY A 952 -13.39 -10.17 11.59
C GLY A 952 -14.13 -8.97 12.16
N ASP A 953 -15.29 -8.65 11.60
CA ASP A 953 -16.13 -7.55 12.06
C ASP A 953 -17.64 -7.82 11.89
N LYS A 954 -18.42 -7.61 12.95
CA LYS A 954 -19.88 -7.81 12.96
C LYS A 954 -20.65 -6.77 12.16
N ASP A 955 -20.08 -5.58 11.97
CA ASP A 955 -20.75 -4.46 11.30
C ASP A 955 -20.45 -4.44 9.80
N ARG A 956 -19.60 -5.36 9.33
CA ARG A 956 -19.28 -5.58 7.91
C ARG A 956 -19.92 -6.88 7.43
N SER A 957 -20.99 -6.78 6.64
CA SER A 957 -21.70 -7.96 6.09
C SER A 957 -20.87 -8.82 5.13
N TYR A 958 -19.75 -8.27 4.63
CA TYR A 958 -18.78 -8.96 3.78
C TYR A 958 -17.67 -9.68 4.56
N ASP A 959 -17.70 -9.66 5.89
CA ASP A 959 -16.77 -10.43 6.72
C ASP A 959 -17.33 -11.81 7.07
N GLY A 960 -16.60 -12.86 6.72
CA GLY A 960 -17.03 -14.26 6.88
C GLY A 960 -16.72 -14.89 8.24
N LEU A 961 -16.08 -14.19 9.18
CA LEU A 961 -15.67 -14.82 10.44
C LEU A 961 -16.84 -14.98 11.42
N VAL A 962 -17.13 -16.21 11.82
CA VAL A 962 -18.09 -16.53 12.91
C VAL A 962 -17.39 -16.57 14.26
N GLY A 963 -16.19 -17.15 14.30
CA GLY A 963 -15.31 -17.14 15.47
C GLY A 963 -14.02 -17.91 15.24
N TYR A 964 -13.12 -17.88 16.22
CA TYR A 964 -11.85 -18.61 16.16
C TYR A 964 -11.41 -19.20 17.51
N PHE A 965 -10.61 -20.25 17.42
CA PHE A 965 -9.87 -20.91 18.49
C PHE A 965 -8.38 -20.58 18.38
N ARG A 966 -7.65 -20.55 19.50
CA ARG A 966 -6.20 -20.34 19.49
C ARG A 966 -5.47 -21.66 19.21
N ALA A 967 -4.38 -21.61 18.46
CA ALA A 967 -3.48 -22.76 18.36
C ALA A 967 -2.64 -22.92 19.64
N LEU A 968 -2.19 -24.14 19.88
CA LEU A 968 -1.21 -24.43 20.94
C LEU A 968 0.18 -23.97 20.49
N ASP A 969 1.02 -23.53 21.44
CA ASP A 969 2.38 -23.05 21.15
C ASP A 969 3.27 -24.14 20.52
N ASP A 970 3.09 -25.39 20.94
CA ASP A 970 3.75 -26.58 20.40
C ASP A 970 2.69 -27.52 19.79
N PRO A 971 2.38 -27.37 18.48
CA PRO A 971 1.37 -28.20 17.83
C PRO A 971 1.90 -29.62 17.59
N GLU A 972 1.15 -30.62 18.03
CA GLU A 972 1.35 -32.02 17.64
C GLU A 972 0.36 -32.39 16.52
N ALA A 973 0.67 -33.43 15.73
CA ALA A 973 -0.19 -33.87 14.63
C ALA A 973 -1.64 -34.15 15.08
N ASP A 974 -1.79 -34.68 16.30
CA ASP A 974 -3.10 -35.00 16.89
C ASP A 974 -3.61 -33.90 17.84
N ASN A 975 -2.81 -32.87 18.16
CA ASN A 975 -3.12 -31.85 19.16
C ASN A 975 -2.56 -30.47 18.80
N ALA A 976 -3.29 -29.73 17.95
CA ALA A 976 -2.80 -28.48 17.38
C ALA A 976 -3.57 -27.22 17.82
N LEU A 977 -4.81 -27.37 18.29
CA LEU A 977 -5.69 -26.28 18.72
C LEU A 977 -6.11 -26.41 20.19
N ASP A 978 -6.40 -25.28 20.81
CA ASP A 978 -7.11 -25.19 22.09
C ASP A 978 -8.60 -24.90 21.83
N PRO A 979 -9.48 -25.92 21.79
CA PRO A 979 -10.90 -25.74 21.54
C PRO A 979 -11.68 -25.23 22.76
N ALA A 980 -11.04 -25.02 23.91
CA ALA A 980 -11.72 -24.67 25.16
C ALA A 980 -12.36 -23.28 25.15
N THR A 981 -11.82 -22.34 24.37
CA THR A 981 -12.35 -20.97 24.26
C THR A 981 -12.54 -20.55 22.80
N LEU A 982 -13.78 -20.21 22.45
CA LEU A 982 -14.17 -19.62 21.18
C LEU A 982 -14.26 -18.10 21.28
N TYR A 983 -13.47 -17.40 20.48
CA TYR A 983 -13.53 -15.94 20.34
C TYR A 983 -14.41 -15.56 19.15
N THR A 984 -15.38 -14.65 19.34
CA THR A 984 -16.33 -14.26 18.29
C THR A 984 -16.52 -12.75 18.17
N PRO A 985 -16.72 -12.18 16.97
CA PRO A 985 -17.06 -10.77 16.80
C PRO A 985 -18.53 -10.45 17.12
N TYR A 986 -19.40 -11.46 17.29
CA TYR A 986 -20.85 -11.27 17.44
C TYR A 986 -21.27 -11.21 18.93
N PRO A 987 -21.84 -10.09 19.41
CA PRO A 987 -22.41 -9.99 20.75
C PRO A 987 -23.76 -10.71 20.84
N ARG A 988 -24.23 -10.94 22.08
CA ARG A 988 -25.56 -11.49 22.33
C ARG A 988 -26.65 -10.43 22.09
N GLU A 989 -27.84 -10.86 21.65
CA GLU A 989 -28.98 -9.98 21.35
C GLU A 989 -29.75 -9.48 22.60
N ASP A 990 -29.46 -10.00 23.79
CA ASP A 990 -30.14 -9.66 25.06
C ASP A 990 -29.51 -8.45 25.79
N GLU A 991 -30.21 -7.91 26.81
CA GLU A 991 -29.82 -6.70 27.59
C GLU A 991 -28.39 -6.73 28.20
N ASP A 992 -27.82 -7.91 28.43
CA ASP A 992 -26.41 -8.12 28.83
C ASP A 992 -25.59 -8.69 27.65
N ALA A 993 -25.29 -7.84 26.66
CA ALA A 993 -24.65 -8.23 25.40
C ALA A 993 -23.19 -8.72 25.51
N GLU A 994 -22.50 -8.41 26.63
CA GLU A 994 -21.08 -8.72 26.84
C GLU A 994 -20.81 -10.05 27.56
N LYS A 995 -21.82 -10.68 28.17
CA LYS A 995 -21.65 -11.92 28.94
C LYS A 995 -22.44 -13.07 28.34
N PHE A 996 -21.71 -14.09 27.89
CA PHE A 996 -22.28 -15.34 27.43
C PHE A 996 -22.69 -16.23 28.61
N PRO A 997 -23.64 -17.17 28.41
CA PRO A 997 -24.05 -18.14 29.43
C PRO A 997 -22.95 -19.13 29.87
N THR A 998 -21.84 -19.16 29.14
CA THR A 998 -20.65 -20.00 29.36
C THR A 998 -19.39 -19.12 29.28
N GLU A 999 -18.34 -19.48 30.02
CA GLU A 999 -17.03 -18.83 29.93
C GLU A 999 -16.24 -19.25 28.68
N GLN A 1000 -16.70 -20.31 27.98
CA GLN A 1000 -16.08 -20.85 26.76
C GLN A 1000 -16.31 -19.98 25.52
N ILE A 1001 -17.28 -19.06 25.53
CA ILE A 1001 -17.48 -18.10 24.43
C ILE A 1001 -17.14 -16.70 24.93
N GLN A 1002 -16.24 -16.03 24.23
CA GLN A 1002 -15.79 -14.68 24.57
C GLN A 1002 -15.95 -13.75 23.38
N LEU A 1003 -16.49 -12.56 23.63
CA LEU A 1003 -16.55 -11.50 22.63
C LEU A 1003 -15.13 -11.00 22.33
N ILE A 1004 -14.80 -10.86 21.06
CA ILE A 1004 -13.59 -10.17 20.62
C ILE A 1004 -13.75 -8.69 20.97
N GLY A 1005 -12.85 -8.18 21.80
CA GLY A 1005 -12.82 -6.79 22.21
C GLY A 1005 -11.40 -6.34 22.53
N ASP A 1006 -11.27 -5.08 22.93
CA ASP A 1006 -9.98 -4.36 23.01
C ASP A 1006 -8.92 -5.06 23.89
N LYS A 1007 -9.36 -5.93 24.80
CA LYS A 1007 -8.49 -6.64 25.77
C LYS A 1007 -7.94 -7.98 25.28
N ASN A 1008 -8.57 -8.64 24.30
CA ASN A 1008 -8.24 -10.03 23.92
C ASN A 1008 -7.77 -10.21 22.47
N PHE A 1009 -7.52 -9.12 21.74
CA PHE A 1009 -6.93 -9.18 20.41
C PHE A 1009 -5.60 -9.96 20.38
N PRO A 1010 -5.38 -10.81 19.37
CA PRO A 1010 -4.06 -11.34 19.06
C PRO A 1010 -3.04 -10.21 18.94
N ARG A 1011 -1.86 -10.37 19.56
CA ARG A 1011 -0.79 -9.37 19.52
C ARG A 1011 0.37 -9.93 18.71
N LEU A 1012 0.66 -9.31 17.57
CA LEU A 1012 1.77 -9.69 16.70
C LEU A 1012 3.03 -8.95 17.09
N ARG A 1013 4.16 -9.65 16.97
CA ARG A 1013 5.51 -9.09 17.12
C ARG A 1013 6.21 -9.19 15.78
N ALA A 1014 6.92 -8.13 15.43
CA ALA A 1014 7.71 -8.13 14.22
C ALA A 1014 8.87 -9.14 14.34
N PHE A 1015 9.16 -9.86 13.26
CA PHE A 1015 10.33 -10.73 13.17
C PHE A 1015 11.08 -10.49 11.85
N TRP A 1016 12.34 -10.90 11.85
CA TRP A 1016 13.22 -10.90 10.68
C TRP A 1016 14.24 -12.01 10.87
N LEU A 1017 14.61 -12.67 9.77
CA LEU A 1017 15.60 -13.75 9.75
C LEU A 1017 16.77 -13.31 8.88
N ASP A 1018 17.99 -13.42 9.41
CA ASP A 1018 19.21 -13.06 8.68
C ASP A 1018 19.52 -14.10 7.59
N PRO A 1019 19.41 -13.77 6.29
CA PRO A 1019 19.66 -14.71 5.21
C PRO A 1019 21.09 -15.28 5.21
N ALA A 1020 22.06 -14.57 5.80
CA ALA A 1020 23.44 -15.04 5.89
C ALA A 1020 23.60 -16.29 6.79
N GLU A 1021 22.67 -16.52 7.72
CA GLU A 1021 22.69 -17.70 8.61
C GLU A 1021 22.23 -18.99 7.90
N TYR A 1022 21.65 -18.88 6.70
CA TYR A 1022 21.04 -19.97 5.94
C TYR A 1022 21.92 -20.43 4.76
N SER A 1023 23.21 -20.63 5.03
CA SER A 1023 24.15 -21.16 4.04
C SER A 1023 24.13 -22.69 3.96
N GLY A 1024 24.42 -23.24 2.77
CA GLY A 1024 24.52 -24.68 2.52
C GLY A 1024 23.34 -25.28 1.76
N SER A 1025 23.39 -26.60 1.53
CA SER A 1025 22.44 -27.32 0.66
C SER A 1025 21.00 -27.38 1.18
N ASP A 1026 20.82 -27.27 2.50
CA ASP A 1026 19.52 -27.31 3.21
C ASP A 1026 19.11 -25.91 3.73
N GLY A 1027 19.82 -24.85 3.31
CA GLY A 1027 19.62 -23.49 3.80
C GLY A 1027 18.22 -22.94 3.49
N ALA A 1028 17.74 -23.15 2.27
CA ALA A 1028 16.43 -22.67 1.82
C ALA A 1028 15.27 -23.34 2.58
N ALA A 1029 15.31 -24.65 2.78
CA ALA A 1029 14.29 -25.38 3.54
C ALA A 1029 14.29 -24.96 5.02
N LYS A 1030 15.47 -24.81 5.63
CA LYS A 1030 15.58 -24.31 7.00
C LYS A 1030 15.07 -22.87 7.14
N TYR A 1031 15.36 -21.99 6.18
CA TYR A 1031 14.86 -20.61 6.16
C TYR A 1031 13.33 -20.58 6.18
N MET A 1032 12.69 -21.38 5.34
CA MET A 1032 11.23 -21.47 5.30
C MET A 1032 10.65 -22.05 6.60
N TYR A 1033 11.29 -23.07 7.18
CA TYR A 1033 10.89 -23.63 8.48
C TYR A 1033 10.94 -22.59 9.61
N ASP A 1034 12.07 -21.90 9.78
CA ASP A 1034 12.22 -20.88 10.83
C ASP A 1034 11.25 -19.71 10.61
N ARG A 1035 11.00 -19.34 9.35
CA ARG A 1035 10.04 -18.28 8.97
C ARG A 1035 8.62 -18.63 9.34
N HIS A 1036 8.20 -19.88 9.09
CA HIS A 1036 6.87 -20.36 9.42
C HIS A 1036 6.65 -20.55 10.92
N LYS A 1037 7.70 -20.84 11.69
CA LYS A 1037 7.63 -20.94 13.17
C LYS A 1037 7.20 -19.63 13.85
N HIS A 1038 7.39 -18.48 13.22
CA HIS A 1038 6.92 -17.19 13.71
C HIS A 1038 5.42 -16.92 13.47
N GLN A 1039 4.71 -17.85 12.83
CA GLN A 1039 3.29 -17.72 12.57
C GLN A 1039 2.44 -18.11 13.79
N THR A 1040 1.48 -17.26 14.14
CA THR A 1040 0.46 -17.55 15.15
C THR A 1040 -0.77 -18.13 14.46
N ALA A 1041 -0.96 -19.45 14.59
CA ALA A 1041 -2.09 -20.16 14.00
C ALA A 1041 -3.37 -20.04 14.86
N HIS A 1042 -4.51 -20.16 14.19
CA HIS A 1042 -5.85 -20.11 14.76
C HIS A 1042 -6.77 -21.06 13.99
N GLY A 1043 -7.68 -21.72 14.70
CA GLY A 1043 -8.74 -22.53 14.09
C GLY A 1043 -9.99 -21.69 13.88
N PHE A 1044 -10.40 -21.49 12.64
CA PHE A 1044 -11.48 -20.59 12.24
C PHE A 1044 -12.79 -21.34 12.00
N VAL A 1045 -13.89 -20.74 12.45
CA VAL A 1045 -15.26 -21.06 12.03
C VAL A 1045 -15.70 -19.94 11.07
N VAL A 1046 -15.85 -20.26 9.78
CA VAL A 1046 -16.05 -19.25 8.73
C VAL A 1046 -17.19 -19.59 7.80
N ASP A 1047 -17.83 -18.54 7.31
CA ASP A 1047 -18.70 -18.58 6.15
C ASP A 1047 -17.84 -18.77 4.88
N PRO A 1048 -17.98 -19.88 4.13
CA PRO A 1048 -17.12 -20.16 2.98
C PRO A 1048 -17.31 -19.19 1.80
N PHE A 1049 -18.40 -18.41 1.80
CA PHE A 1049 -18.77 -17.52 0.71
C PHE A 1049 -18.22 -16.09 0.86
N SER A 1050 -17.73 -15.72 2.06
CA SER A 1050 -17.28 -14.37 2.38
C SER A 1050 -15.83 -14.40 2.89
N PRO A 1051 -14.98 -13.42 2.53
CA PRO A 1051 -13.62 -13.35 3.04
C PRO A 1051 -13.59 -13.00 4.53
N VAL A 1052 -12.58 -13.49 5.26
CA VAL A 1052 -12.24 -13.01 6.61
C VAL A 1052 -11.24 -11.88 6.49
N ASN A 1053 -11.44 -10.76 7.20
CA ASN A 1053 -10.51 -9.64 7.15
C ASN A 1053 -9.70 -9.51 8.45
N ALA A 1054 -8.42 -9.18 8.33
CA ALA A 1054 -7.54 -8.83 9.44
C ALA A 1054 -7.29 -7.32 9.47
N TYR A 1055 -7.64 -6.68 10.59
CA TYR A 1055 -7.51 -5.24 10.80
C TYR A 1055 -6.37 -4.96 11.80
N SER A 1056 -5.33 -4.26 11.36
CA SER A 1056 -4.17 -3.90 12.20
C SER A 1056 -3.95 -2.40 12.36
N SER A 1057 -4.54 -1.56 11.50
CA SER A 1057 -4.30 -0.11 11.41
C SER A 1057 -2.86 0.33 11.09
N ILE A 1058 -1.86 -0.56 11.18
CA ILE A 1058 -0.44 -0.32 10.86
C ILE A 1058 -0.04 -0.79 9.45
N LEU A 1059 -0.85 -1.67 8.85
CA LEU A 1059 -0.67 -2.24 7.51
C LEU A 1059 -2.04 -2.37 6.81
N PRO A 1060 -2.07 -2.52 5.48
CA PRO A 1060 -3.30 -2.75 4.73
C PRO A 1060 -4.14 -3.90 5.28
N ILE A 1061 -5.45 -3.82 5.07
CA ILE A 1061 -6.40 -4.88 5.40
C ILE A 1061 -6.18 -6.04 4.42
N GLU A 1062 -5.86 -7.21 4.95
CA GLU A 1062 -5.63 -8.43 4.18
C GLU A 1062 -6.88 -9.33 4.24
N PRO A 1063 -7.56 -9.59 3.11
CA PRO A 1063 -8.68 -10.51 3.04
C PRO A 1063 -8.20 -11.96 2.84
N LEU A 1064 -8.77 -12.89 3.59
CA LEU A 1064 -8.54 -14.33 3.46
C LEU A 1064 -9.81 -15.03 2.97
N SER A 1065 -9.78 -15.57 1.75
CA SER A 1065 -10.93 -16.21 1.09
C SER A 1065 -10.63 -17.64 0.68
N LEU A 1066 -11.59 -18.54 0.90
CA LEU A 1066 -11.50 -19.93 0.47
C LEU A 1066 -11.66 -20.05 -1.05
N PRO A 1067 -10.75 -20.72 -1.77
CA PRO A 1067 -10.91 -20.95 -3.19
C PRO A 1067 -12.22 -21.70 -3.50
N PRO A 1068 -12.98 -21.34 -4.55
CA PRO A 1068 -14.28 -21.95 -4.83
C PRO A 1068 -14.29 -23.49 -4.87
N TRP A 1069 -13.24 -24.07 -5.45
CA TRP A 1069 -13.13 -25.53 -5.60
C TRP A 1069 -13.08 -26.30 -4.27
N THR A 1070 -12.60 -25.68 -3.17
CA THR A 1070 -12.44 -26.37 -1.88
C THR A 1070 -13.79 -26.67 -1.24
N TRP A 1071 -14.78 -25.82 -1.45
CA TRP A 1071 -16.11 -25.97 -0.89
C TRP A 1071 -17.16 -26.46 -1.89
N GLU A 1072 -17.04 -26.16 -3.19
CA GLU A 1072 -18.03 -26.60 -4.19
C GLU A 1072 -18.21 -28.13 -4.24
N SER A 1073 -17.12 -28.89 -4.11
CA SER A 1073 -17.19 -30.36 -4.06
C SER A 1073 -17.84 -30.86 -2.77
N ALA A 1074 -17.49 -30.26 -1.63
CA ALA A 1074 -18.03 -30.65 -0.34
C ALA A 1074 -19.53 -30.35 -0.22
N LEU A 1075 -19.96 -29.17 -0.68
CA LEU A 1075 -21.38 -28.79 -0.66
C LEU A 1075 -22.26 -29.73 -1.52
N LYS A 1076 -21.72 -30.34 -2.58
CA LYS A 1076 -22.41 -31.37 -3.38
C LYS A 1076 -22.60 -32.70 -2.65
N SER A 1077 -21.87 -32.95 -1.58
CA SER A 1077 -21.99 -34.14 -0.72
C SER A 1077 -22.85 -33.88 0.51
N LEU A 1078 -22.98 -32.63 0.96
CA LEU A 1078 -23.79 -32.26 2.12
C LEU A 1078 -25.27 -32.54 1.88
N THR A 1079 -25.86 -33.37 2.74
CA THR A 1079 -27.29 -33.69 2.76
C THR A 1079 -27.90 -33.34 4.12
N ALA A 1080 -29.12 -32.82 4.13
CA ALA A 1080 -29.86 -32.61 5.37
C ALA A 1080 -30.23 -33.95 6.02
N PHE A 1081 -30.06 -34.02 7.34
CA PHE A 1081 -30.20 -35.23 8.13
C PHE A 1081 -30.99 -34.94 9.41
N PHE A 1082 -31.99 -35.75 9.76
CA PHE A 1082 -32.81 -35.55 10.95
C PHE A 1082 -33.11 -36.87 11.66
N HIS A 1083 -32.84 -36.94 12.95
CA HIS A 1083 -33.40 -37.99 13.79
C HIS A 1083 -34.90 -37.72 14.05
N ILE A 1084 -35.76 -38.70 13.78
CA ILE A 1084 -37.22 -38.58 13.97
C ILE A 1084 -37.75 -39.81 14.71
N GLY A 1085 -38.54 -39.58 15.75
CA GLY A 1085 -39.25 -40.64 16.46
C GLY A 1085 -39.63 -40.27 17.90
N PRO A 1086 -40.49 -41.08 18.53
CA PRO A 1086 -41.19 -42.23 17.96
C PRO A 1086 -42.39 -41.80 17.07
N LEU A 1087 -42.46 -42.33 15.85
CA LEU A 1087 -43.58 -42.19 14.93
C LEU A 1087 -44.47 -43.42 15.00
N VAL A 1088 -45.79 -43.24 14.96
CA VAL A 1088 -46.73 -44.35 14.95
C VAL A 1088 -47.19 -44.59 13.51
N VAL A 1089 -46.79 -45.73 12.94
CA VAL A 1089 -47.16 -46.18 11.59
C VAL A 1089 -48.16 -47.33 11.66
N ALA A 1090 -49.02 -47.43 10.64
CA ALA A 1090 -50.08 -48.43 10.60
C ALA A 1090 -49.63 -49.81 10.09
N ASP A 1091 -48.58 -49.83 9.27
CA ASP A 1091 -47.94 -51.03 8.76
C ASP A 1091 -46.55 -51.14 9.38
N ASP A 1092 -46.10 -52.37 9.68
CA ASP A 1092 -44.76 -52.62 10.24
C ASP A 1092 -43.66 -52.42 9.20
N VAL A 1093 -42.42 -52.15 9.64
CA VAL A 1093 -41.28 -51.96 8.73
C VAL A 1093 -40.83 -53.30 8.12
N PRO A 1094 -40.31 -53.32 6.88
CA PRO A 1094 -39.79 -54.54 6.26
C PRO A 1094 -38.68 -55.21 7.07
N GLU A 1095 -38.46 -56.53 6.90
CA GLU A 1095 -37.30 -57.22 7.47
C GLU A 1095 -35.97 -56.69 6.89
N PHE A 1096 -34.90 -56.72 7.68
CA PHE A 1096 -33.57 -56.24 7.28
C PHE A 1096 -32.97 -57.09 6.14
N ASP A 1097 -32.58 -56.44 5.03
CA ASP A 1097 -31.82 -57.06 3.95
C ASP A 1097 -30.33 -56.71 4.08
N PRO A 1098 -29.43 -57.69 4.35
CA PRO A 1098 -28.00 -57.45 4.46
C PRO A 1098 -27.35 -56.84 3.22
N ASN A 1099 -27.92 -57.04 2.02
CA ASN A 1099 -27.38 -56.45 0.78
C ASN A 1099 -27.72 -54.96 0.63
N LYS A 1100 -28.67 -54.46 1.45
CA LYS A 1100 -29.11 -53.06 1.47
C LYS A 1100 -28.76 -52.34 2.78
N GLY A 1101 -27.81 -52.90 3.53
CA GLY A 1101 -27.25 -52.25 4.71
C GLY A 1101 -26.51 -50.96 4.32
N LEU A 1102 -26.71 -49.89 5.09
CA LEU A 1102 -26.08 -48.60 4.85
C LEU A 1102 -24.59 -48.63 5.20
N GLN A 1103 -23.76 -48.63 4.16
CA GLN A 1103 -22.32 -48.42 4.24
C GLN A 1103 -21.98 -46.93 4.19
N TYR A 1104 -20.74 -46.54 4.48
CA TYR A 1104 -20.32 -45.13 4.44
C TYR A 1104 -20.38 -44.48 3.04
N ASP A 1105 -20.28 -45.27 1.95
CA ASP A 1105 -20.26 -44.83 0.55
C ASP A 1105 -21.63 -44.92 -0.15
N TYR A 1106 -22.70 -45.07 0.63
CA TYR A 1106 -24.07 -45.17 0.14
C TYR A 1106 -24.49 -43.96 -0.73
N LYS A 1107 -25.36 -44.24 -1.72
CA LYS A 1107 -25.99 -43.24 -2.59
C LYS A 1107 -27.49 -43.44 -2.58
N LEU A 1108 -28.20 -42.60 -1.83
CA LEU A 1108 -29.66 -42.62 -1.75
C LEU A 1108 -30.37 -42.27 -3.08
N THR A 1109 -29.62 -41.78 -4.07
CA THR A 1109 -30.10 -41.57 -5.44
C THR A 1109 -30.21 -42.86 -6.25
N ASP A 1110 -29.49 -43.93 -5.88
CA ASP A 1110 -29.61 -45.22 -6.54
C ASP A 1110 -30.83 -45.97 -6.00
N GLU A 1111 -31.86 -46.14 -6.84
CA GLU A 1111 -33.10 -46.86 -6.50
C GLU A 1111 -32.85 -48.31 -6.04
N GLU A 1112 -31.72 -48.91 -6.41
CA GLU A 1112 -31.34 -50.26 -5.97
C GLU A 1112 -30.99 -50.33 -4.47
N GLN A 1113 -30.48 -49.23 -3.90
CA GLN A 1113 -30.08 -49.14 -2.48
C GLN A 1113 -31.26 -48.81 -1.54
N THR A 1114 -32.38 -48.33 -2.08
CA THR A 1114 -33.60 -48.04 -1.31
C THR A 1114 -34.58 -49.23 -1.41
N VAL A 1115 -35.30 -49.51 -0.33
CA VAL A 1115 -36.39 -50.49 -0.37
C VAL A 1115 -37.65 -49.81 -0.88
N SER A 1116 -37.98 -50.08 -2.14
CA SER A 1116 -39.16 -49.55 -2.82
C SER A 1116 -40.47 -50.10 -2.23
N GLY A 1117 -41.43 -49.22 -1.99
CA GLY A 1117 -42.69 -49.50 -1.31
C GLY A 1117 -42.91 -48.40 -0.27
N HIS A 1118 -44.10 -47.80 -0.23
CA HIS A 1118 -44.39 -46.62 0.62
C HIS A 1118 -44.46 -47.03 2.10
N ASN A 1119 -43.33 -47.52 2.65
CA ASN A 1119 -43.23 -48.29 3.88
C ASN A 1119 -43.41 -47.40 5.11
N ILE A 1120 -43.01 -46.13 5.00
CA ILE A 1120 -43.25 -45.12 6.03
C ILE A 1120 -43.97 -43.95 5.40
N LYS A 1121 -45.15 -43.64 5.91
CA LYS A 1121 -45.97 -42.53 5.41
C LYS A 1121 -45.76 -41.34 6.32
N LEU A 1122 -45.42 -40.18 5.77
CA LEU A 1122 -45.24 -38.92 6.50
C LEU A 1122 -46.17 -37.84 5.94
N PRO A 1123 -46.58 -36.83 6.75
CA PRO A 1123 -47.25 -35.64 6.25
C PRO A 1123 -46.40 -35.00 5.16
N SER A 1124 -47.00 -34.57 4.04
CA SER A 1124 -46.27 -34.19 2.82
C SER A 1124 -45.13 -33.19 3.09
N VAL A 1125 -43.88 -33.65 3.03
CA VAL A 1125 -42.68 -32.79 3.03
C VAL A 1125 -42.38 -32.46 1.56
N ALA A 1126 -43.12 -31.53 0.97
CA ALA A 1126 -43.08 -31.22 -0.46
C ALA A 1126 -41.81 -30.47 -0.92
N ALA A 1127 -40.82 -30.28 -0.05
CA ALA A 1127 -39.66 -29.43 -0.31
C ALA A 1127 -38.40 -30.18 -0.79
N ALA A 1128 -38.38 -31.51 -0.74
CA ALA A 1128 -37.29 -32.35 -1.23
C ALA A 1128 -37.70 -33.84 -1.35
N GLU A 1129 -36.90 -34.65 -2.05
CA GLU A 1129 -36.97 -36.11 -2.02
C GLU A 1129 -36.27 -36.67 -0.77
N TRP A 1130 -36.97 -37.44 0.06
CA TRP A 1130 -36.48 -37.96 1.35
C TRP A 1130 -36.47 -39.49 1.40
N SER A 1131 -35.54 -40.04 2.18
CA SER A 1131 -35.47 -41.47 2.54
C SER A 1131 -35.49 -41.63 4.06
N TRP A 1132 -36.11 -42.71 4.52
CA TRP A 1132 -36.12 -43.09 5.93
C TRP A 1132 -35.07 -44.17 6.21
N LEU A 1133 -34.18 -43.95 7.17
CA LEU A 1133 -33.14 -44.90 7.57
C LEU A 1133 -33.60 -45.60 8.85
N GLN A 1134 -34.00 -46.86 8.70
CA GLN A 1134 -34.58 -47.66 9.77
C GLN A 1134 -33.49 -48.46 10.50
N PRO A 1135 -33.39 -48.38 11.85
CA PRO A 1135 -32.53 -49.25 12.63
C PRO A 1135 -33.09 -50.67 12.77
N TYR A 1136 -32.17 -51.65 12.72
CA TYR A 1136 -32.39 -53.07 12.95
C TYR A 1136 -31.31 -53.63 13.90
N PRO A 1137 -31.57 -54.71 14.65
CA PRO A 1137 -30.52 -55.43 15.37
C PRO A 1137 -29.54 -56.04 14.37
N ASN A 1138 -28.24 -55.76 14.48
CA ASN A 1138 -27.23 -56.28 13.55
C ASN A 1138 -27.03 -57.79 13.77
N PRO A 1139 -27.43 -58.66 12.82
CA PRO A 1139 -27.34 -60.11 12.99
C PRO A 1139 -25.91 -60.66 12.91
N GLN A 1140 -24.94 -59.90 12.38
CA GLN A 1140 -23.55 -60.35 12.18
C GLN A 1140 -22.62 -60.06 13.37
N LYS A 1141 -23.01 -59.14 14.27
CA LYS A 1141 -22.24 -58.80 15.49
C LYS A 1141 -22.83 -59.41 16.78
N VAL A 1142 -23.90 -60.21 16.68
CA VAL A 1142 -24.39 -61.01 17.82
C VAL A 1142 -23.41 -62.16 18.03
N SER A 1143 -22.70 -62.16 19.15
CA SER A 1143 -21.88 -63.32 19.53
C SER A 1143 -22.78 -64.54 19.68
N ASP A 1144 -22.41 -65.64 19.03
CA ASP A 1144 -23.04 -66.95 19.16
C ASP A 1144 -22.98 -67.39 20.64
N GLY A 1145 -24.02 -67.06 21.43
CA GLY A 1145 -24.16 -67.61 22.79
C GLY A 1145 -24.91 -66.79 23.84
N ALA A 1146 -25.28 -65.53 23.62
CA ALA A 1146 -26.00 -64.76 24.65
C ALA A 1146 -27.51 -65.04 24.62
N VAL A 1147 -27.99 -65.84 25.58
CA VAL A 1147 -29.42 -65.96 25.90
C VAL A 1147 -29.90 -64.61 26.44
N PRO A 1148 -31.01 -64.02 25.97
CA PRO A 1148 -31.49 -62.75 26.50
C PRO A 1148 -32.03 -62.99 27.92
N SER A 1149 -31.31 -62.48 28.93
CA SER A 1149 -31.79 -62.45 30.31
C SER A 1149 -32.76 -61.29 30.48
N ALA A 1150 -33.99 -61.60 30.87
CA ALA A 1150 -34.97 -60.62 31.33
C ALA A 1150 -34.64 -60.17 32.76
N THR A 1151 -33.59 -59.36 32.92
CA THR A 1151 -33.32 -58.63 34.15
C THR A 1151 -32.83 -57.24 33.80
N VAL A 1152 -33.62 -56.24 34.22
CA VAL A 1152 -33.36 -54.81 34.12
C VAL A 1152 -32.14 -54.49 34.98
N ASP A 1153 -31.00 -54.26 34.32
CA ASP A 1153 -29.89 -53.47 34.84
C ASP A 1153 -29.50 -52.47 33.72
N ASP A 1154 -29.42 -51.20 34.10
CA ASP A 1154 -29.59 -50.01 33.24
C ASP A 1154 -28.31 -49.50 32.55
N ASP A 1155 -27.23 -50.27 32.41
CA ASP A 1155 -26.02 -49.80 31.72
C ASP A 1155 -25.43 -50.83 30.73
N GLU A 1156 -25.66 -50.51 29.45
CA GLU A 1156 -24.81 -50.78 28.27
C GLU A 1156 -24.44 -52.22 27.89
N ASP A 1157 -25.43 -52.96 27.39
CA ASP A 1157 -25.21 -53.96 26.33
C ASP A 1157 -26.03 -53.52 25.09
N LYS A 1158 -25.62 -52.40 24.47
CA LYS A 1158 -26.25 -51.91 23.23
C LYS A 1158 -25.95 -52.93 22.13
N THR A 1159 -26.92 -53.80 21.82
CA THR A 1159 -26.86 -54.62 20.61
C THR A 1159 -26.54 -53.70 19.42
N PRO A 1160 -25.45 -53.97 18.67
CA PRO A 1160 -25.04 -53.12 17.56
C PRO A 1160 -26.19 -53.03 16.55
N LYS A 1161 -26.54 -51.82 16.13
CA LYS A 1161 -27.65 -51.58 15.20
C LYS A 1161 -27.11 -51.49 13.77
N ALA A 1162 -27.80 -52.11 12.81
CA ALA A 1162 -27.56 -51.94 11.38
C ALA A 1162 -28.73 -51.14 10.79
N TYR A 1163 -28.48 -50.34 9.75
CA TYR A 1163 -29.50 -49.47 9.17
C TYR A 1163 -29.76 -49.81 7.70
N MET A 1164 -31.00 -49.61 7.25
CA MET A 1164 -31.42 -49.80 5.86
C MET A 1164 -32.33 -48.63 5.43
N ALA A 1165 -32.18 -48.16 4.20
CA ALA A 1165 -32.98 -47.08 3.65
C ALA A 1165 -34.33 -47.58 3.08
N LEU A 1166 -35.41 -46.93 3.49
CA LEU A 1166 -36.79 -47.15 3.08
C LEU A 1166 -37.32 -45.92 2.34
N ASP A 1167 -38.13 -46.13 1.30
CA ASP A 1167 -38.86 -45.06 0.64
C ASP A 1167 -40.00 -44.52 1.50
N ILE A 1168 -40.33 -43.25 1.28
CA ILE A 1168 -41.37 -42.52 2.02
C ILE A 1168 -42.60 -42.32 1.14
N GLY A 1169 -43.77 -42.57 1.73
CA GLY A 1169 -45.06 -42.26 1.12
C GLY A 1169 -45.70 -40.98 1.67
N SER A 1170 -46.62 -40.38 0.89
CA SER A 1170 -47.43 -39.25 1.36
C SER A 1170 -48.67 -39.72 2.12
N ILE A 1171 -48.95 -39.06 3.25
CA ILE A 1171 -50.23 -39.18 3.97
C ILE A 1171 -51.22 -38.16 3.40
N ASP A 1172 -52.44 -38.60 3.07
CA ASP A 1172 -53.56 -37.72 2.77
C ASP A 1172 -53.96 -36.95 4.05
N PRO A 1173 -54.06 -35.62 4.06
CA PRO A 1173 -54.39 -34.83 5.26
C PRO A 1173 -55.75 -35.13 5.90
N VAL A 1174 -56.56 -36.02 5.31
CA VAL A 1174 -57.82 -36.48 5.89
C VAL A 1174 -57.57 -37.60 6.90
N PRO A 1175 -57.95 -37.43 8.19
CA PRO A 1175 -57.72 -38.45 9.20
C PRO A 1175 -58.51 -39.74 8.90
N THR A 1176 -57.78 -40.82 8.63
CA THR A 1176 -58.32 -42.18 8.47
C THR A 1176 -58.27 -42.93 9.80
N TRP A 1177 -59.36 -43.61 10.17
CA TRP A 1177 -59.43 -44.44 11.37
C TRP A 1177 -58.91 -45.85 11.06
N GLU A 1178 -57.59 -46.00 11.01
CA GLU A 1178 -56.95 -47.28 10.76
C GLU A 1178 -56.98 -48.15 12.03
N LYS A 1179 -57.33 -49.43 11.88
CA LYS A 1179 -57.41 -50.39 13.01
C LYS A 1179 -56.05 -51.04 13.20
N GLY A 1180 -55.50 -50.94 14.41
CA GLY A 1180 -54.19 -51.51 14.76
C GLY A 1180 -54.10 -53.05 14.68
N PRO A 1181 -52.91 -53.61 14.94
CA PRO A 1181 -51.79 -53.04 15.70
C PRO A 1181 -51.03 -51.93 14.96
N LEU A 1182 -50.64 -50.88 15.68
CA LEU A 1182 -49.80 -49.79 15.16
C LEU A 1182 -48.37 -50.03 15.65
N THR A 1183 -47.37 -49.82 14.79
CA THR A 1183 -45.95 -49.94 15.14
C THR A 1183 -45.40 -48.56 15.47
N ALA A 1184 -44.64 -48.45 16.57
CA ALA A 1184 -43.84 -47.27 16.87
C ALA A 1184 -42.45 -47.44 16.25
N VAL A 1185 -42.06 -46.55 15.33
CA VAL A 1185 -40.76 -46.55 14.67
C VAL A 1185 -39.97 -45.31 15.04
N GLU A 1186 -38.67 -45.47 15.19
CA GLU A 1186 -37.70 -44.41 15.44
C GLU A 1186 -36.52 -44.65 14.49
N GLY A 1187 -36.03 -43.59 13.85
CA GLY A 1187 -35.00 -43.70 12.81
C GLY A 1187 -34.55 -42.33 12.34
N PHE A 1188 -33.93 -42.28 11.17
CA PHE A 1188 -33.43 -41.04 10.59
C PHE A 1188 -34.11 -40.72 9.27
N LEU A 1189 -34.24 -39.43 8.98
CA LEU A 1189 -34.76 -38.88 7.75
C LEU A 1189 -33.63 -38.13 7.05
N GLN A 1190 -33.32 -38.52 5.81
CA GLN A 1190 -32.24 -37.90 5.04
C GLN A 1190 -32.70 -37.51 3.63
N MET A 1191 -32.22 -36.38 3.12
CA MET A 1191 -32.44 -35.99 1.73
C MET A 1191 -31.73 -36.94 0.76
N LYS A 1192 -32.42 -37.34 -0.32
CA LYS A 1192 -31.81 -38.16 -1.39
C LYS A 1192 -30.77 -37.40 -2.19
N ARG A 1193 -30.91 -36.07 -2.32
CA ARG A 1193 -30.02 -35.19 -3.10
C ARG A 1193 -29.38 -34.14 -2.20
N SER A 1194 -28.23 -33.60 -2.63
CA SER A 1194 -27.52 -32.53 -1.90
C SER A 1194 -28.36 -31.26 -1.77
N ILE A 1195 -28.06 -30.49 -0.71
CA ILE A 1195 -28.66 -29.18 -0.42
C ILE A 1195 -28.47 -28.13 -1.53
N THR A 1196 -27.61 -28.38 -2.53
CA THR A 1196 -27.27 -27.44 -3.62
C THR A 1196 -28.00 -27.67 -4.95
N VAL A 1197 -28.71 -28.80 -5.12
CA VAL A 1197 -29.32 -29.17 -6.42
C VAL A 1197 -30.76 -28.67 -6.51
N SER A 1198 -31.04 -27.79 -7.48
CA SER A 1198 -32.39 -27.29 -7.80
C SER A 1198 -33.29 -28.40 -8.36
N GLU A 1199 -34.56 -28.44 -7.89
CA GLU A 1199 -35.59 -29.39 -8.34
C GLU A 1199 -35.97 -29.24 -9.83
N THR A 1200 -35.50 -28.22 -10.55
CA THR A 1200 -35.92 -27.96 -11.95
C THR A 1200 -35.13 -28.73 -13.01
N ALA A 1201 -34.19 -29.59 -12.64
CA ALA A 1201 -33.48 -30.48 -13.57
C ALA A 1201 -34.06 -31.90 -13.58
N THR A 1202 -35.33 -32.03 -13.96
CA THR A 1202 -35.94 -33.28 -14.47
C THR A 1202 -36.98 -32.96 -15.52
#